data_AF-A0A812C1P6-F1
#
_entry.id   AF-A0A812C1P6-F1
#
_cell.length_a   1.000
_cell.length_b   1.000
_cell.length_c   1.000
_cell.angle_alpha   90.00
_cell.angle_beta   90.00
_cell.angle_gamma   90.00
#
_symmetry.space_group_name_H-M   'P 1'
#
loop_
_entity.id
_entity.type
_entity.pdbx_description
1 polymer ?
#
loop_
_entity_poly.entity_id
_entity_poly.type
_entity_poly.pdbx_seq_one_letter_code
_entity_poly.pdbx_strand_id
1 'polypeptide(L)'
;MYSIVLSVYFFLLAQTGDKCIVDCPRSQYSFYVKSGDGLKSGPIICFNNEELISPRLKNTHRGINAVFIDVKTKKVSSVTYFDTYVEDFALIRYLKRDVPDEAIVLMASFDEMSSSLKADGRKWLKSFGSNLIDKVGFRDAFVLIGQRGLKPGHAIEFNRKNKKDFAPVIEKSGCFSMPMGPLAPVQMMITEILVGNKIKYGERIEFCGMKSACTNDTFPAHLFTGKDNVEYPQICVDELLIMAKGLNHAGRGMNIVTYNPDTKKVQHVSTFDTYKEDSTDLEMFLESLPARIIIMVAVWDDAAIKLSNHARVLFNSLGSSMIQNLKFRDVWYFVGQKGIEGFSTFEQISYAKPDSGWPNALQLSACIPYKMKGTKVRPDPMVYRNDARREFCLKYEGYVEFCDYGHIDDMIKPVSLVDNTFRGHKIFTTPIVIIPGVDHNAVVNTFQTTIMQSGLNPKMVLVCWDEKFPEFAELAELFGFQNRSLLSSTRYTEVMMKAIDMAWKVFPQQEHIIFIEEELLLSPDFLFYMAQSLPALEVDTSLLAVSAWNYNGYENTSENRSLLYRVEDFPGLGFMLKKDIYLNHMKDRLKECCSRRIWDGWSIKNLADAEVIVPDVSRVYRQPFLNSASNEDYLKILFHKPRMTNLEQHVKLSAVKDLKKDVYESSLQSLLKNSVPLDISYFKDCLKNSPTFLHIQYPQKKGNYVVYYEQSNIKDFDVLGNISKCFGFFIHMDYKPKGLHRGLLRFTHHGNLIFLIGSQSSYYELKPQNHEALTKKSTLLVAG
;
A
#
# COMPACT_ATOMS: atom_id res chain seq x y z
N MET A 1 58.46 -58.14 -25.87
CA MET A 1 59.34 -57.50 -24.87
C MET A 1 58.42 -56.77 -23.89
N TYR A 2 57.98 -57.46 -22.83
CA TYR A 2 58.51 -57.37 -21.44
C TYR A 2 58.33 -55.95 -20.86
N SER A 3 57.80 -55.68 -19.66
CA SER A 3 57.14 -56.42 -18.57
C SER A 3 56.79 -55.34 -17.51
N ILE A 4 55.60 -55.30 -16.90
CA ILE A 4 55.26 -55.83 -15.56
C ILE A 4 55.72 -54.98 -14.33
N VAL A 5 54.72 -54.41 -13.62
CA VAL A 5 54.37 -54.49 -12.17
C VAL A 5 55.42 -54.14 -11.08
N LEU A 6 55.10 -53.22 -10.14
CA LEU A 6 54.76 -53.52 -8.73
C LEU A 6 54.54 -52.27 -7.84
N SER A 7 53.46 -52.34 -7.07
CA SER A 7 53.13 -51.56 -5.88
C SER A 7 53.72 -52.27 -4.65
N VAL A 8 54.38 -51.59 -3.70
CA VAL A 8 54.43 -52.03 -2.29
C VAL A 8 54.55 -50.82 -1.34
N TYR A 9 53.60 -50.78 -0.42
CA TYR A 9 53.51 -50.01 0.82
C TYR A 9 54.76 -50.12 1.72
N PHE A 10 55.15 -49.01 2.35
CA PHE A 10 55.63 -49.05 3.74
C PHE A 10 54.97 -47.92 4.55
N PHE A 11 54.22 -48.33 5.56
CA PHE A 11 53.57 -47.49 6.57
C PHE A 11 54.55 -47.25 7.73
N LEU A 12 54.36 -46.10 8.40
CA LEU A 12 54.79 -45.76 9.77
C LEU A 12 56.29 -45.55 10.04
N LEU A 13 56.70 -44.29 9.95
CA LEU A 13 57.41 -43.62 11.05
C LEU A 13 56.73 -42.27 11.31
N ALA A 14 56.32 -42.07 12.56
CA ALA A 14 55.77 -40.82 13.06
C ALA A 14 56.77 -39.67 12.86
N GLN A 15 56.41 -38.68 12.04
CA GLN A 15 56.94 -37.34 12.17
C GLN A 15 55.81 -36.43 12.65
N THR A 16 55.78 -36.23 13.96
CA THR A 16 55.17 -35.04 14.59
C THR A 16 55.97 -33.82 14.16
N GLY A 17 55.77 -33.38 12.91
CA GLY A 17 56.15 -32.04 12.49
C GLY A 17 55.20 -31.07 13.18
N ASP A 18 55.75 -30.14 13.95
CA ASP A 18 54.97 -29.13 14.66
C ASP A 18 54.21 -28.31 13.61
N LYS A 19 52.88 -28.47 13.54
CA LYS A 19 52.07 -28.00 12.40
C LYS A 19 52.13 -26.48 12.19
N CYS A 20 52.55 -25.74 13.22
CA CYS A 20 52.73 -24.29 13.16
C CYS A 20 54.06 -23.86 12.52
N ILE A 21 55.05 -24.74 12.33
CA ILE A 21 56.37 -24.35 11.78
C ILE A 21 56.27 -24.15 10.27
N VAL A 22 56.48 -22.91 9.84
CA VAL A 22 56.53 -22.50 8.43
C VAL A 22 57.75 -21.60 8.22
N ASP A 23 58.62 -21.97 7.29
CA ASP A 23 59.79 -21.17 6.95
C ASP A 23 59.41 -20.03 5.99
N CYS A 24 59.61 -18.79 6.45
CA CYS A 24 59.33 -17.59 5.69
C CYS A 24 60.58 -16.72 5.50
N PRO A 25 60.67 -15.95 4.40
CA PRO A 25 61.69 -14.92 4.25
C PRO A 25 61.70 -13.93 5.42
N ARG A 26 62.87 -13.36 5.77
CA ARG A 26 63.04 -12.44 6.92
C ARG A 26 62.12 -11.21 6.93
N SER A 27 61.55 -10.84 5.77
CA SER A 27 60.63 -9.71 5.62
C SER A 27 59.15 -10.11 5.65
N GLN A 28 58.84 -11.40 5.87
CA GLN A 28 57.51 -11.95 5.88
C GLN A 28 57.21 -12.66 7.21
N TYR A 29 55.93 -12.89 7.44
CA TYR A 29 55.41 -13.49 8.66
C TYR A 29 54.70 -14.79 8.32
N SER A 30 54.91 -15.83 9.13
CA SER A 30 54.26 -17.11 8.91
C SER A 30 52.86 -17.16 9.50
N PHE A 31 51.98 -17.91 8.84
CA PHE A 31 50.70 -18.32 9.39
C PHE A 31 50.47 -19.81 9.14
N TYR A 32 49.75 -20.43 10.08
CA TYR A 32 49.08 -21.70 9.88
C TYR A 32 47.66 -21.56 10.42
N VAL A 33 46.66 -21.90 9.60
CA VAL A 33 45.25 -21.86 9.99
C VAL A 33 44.56 -23.14 9.56
N LYS A 34 43.88 -23.76 10.52
CA LYS A 34 43.02 -24.93 10.34
C LYS A 34 41.62 -24.59 10.87
N SER A 35 40.58 -24.76 10.05
CA SER A 35 39.18 -24.68 10.51
C SER A 35 38.84 -25.84 11.44
N GLY A 36 37.70 -25.74 12.14
CA GLY A 36 37.14 -26.87 12.88
C GLY A 36 36.82 -28.06 11.97
N ASP A 37 36.85 -29.27 12.55
CA ASP A 37 36.45 -30.53 11.93
C ASP A 37 35.13 -31.01 12.53
N GLY A 38 34.03 -30.49 11.97
CA GLY A 38 32.70 -30.64 12.55
C GLY A 38 32.67 -30.24 14.01
N LEU A 39 32.14 -31.12 14.87
CA LEU A 39 32.19 -31.00 16.34
C LEU A 39 33.38 -31.73 16.97
N LYS A 40 34.17 -32.47 16.17
CA LYS A 40 35.18 -33.41 16.67
C LYS A 40 36.45 -32.71 17.14
N SER A 41 36.83 -31.63 16.46
CA SER A 41 38.07 -30.91 16.75
C SER A 41 37.91 -29.44 16.42
N GLY A 42 38.29 -28.57 17.37
CA GLY A 42 38.31 -27.13 17.18
C GLY A 42 39.43 -26.67 16.23
N PRO A 43 39.38 -25.40 15.80
CA PRO A 43 40.33 -24.82 14.87
C PRO A 43 41.73 -24.69 15.48
N ILE A 44 42.73 -24.53 14.61
CA ILE A 44 44.11 -24.21 15.01
C ILE A 44 44.52 -22.92 14.31
N ILE A 45 45.03 -21.94 15.04
CA ILE A 45 45.58 -20.70 14.49
C ILE A 45 46.98 -20.49 15.06
N CYS A 46 47.96 -20.38 14.17
CA CYS A 46 49.34 -20.05 14.51
C CYS A 46 49.80 -18.82 13.73
N PHE A 47 50.63 -18.00 14.39
CA PHE A 47 51.28 -16.84 13.79
C PHE A 47 52.75 -16.83 14.20
N ASN A 48 53.67 -16.62 13.26
CA ASN A 48 55.12 -16.66 13.50
C ASN A 48 55.58 -17.92 14.25
N ASN A 49 55.07 -19.07 13.83
CA ASN A 49 55.37 -20.39 14.39
C ASN A 49 54.91 -20.57 15.87
N GLU A 50 54.14 -19.65 16.42
CA GLU A 50 53.52 -19.76 17.74
C GLU A 50 52.06 -20.20 17.62
N GLU A 51 51.68 -21.24 18.34
CA GLU A 51 50.30 -21.73 18.43
C GLU A 51 49.49 -20.85 19.39
N LEU A 52 48.42 -20.22 18.89
CA LEU A 52 47.65 -19.23 19.64
C LEU A 52 46.21 -19.70 19.94
N ILE A 53 45.60 -20.44 19.02
CA ILE A 53 44.31 -21.09 19.21
C ILE A 53 44.45 -22.55 18.87
N SER A 54 44.02 -23.44 19.77
CA SER A 54 43.91 -24.88 19.48
C SER A 54 43.09 -25.64 20.52
N PRO A 55 42.64 -26.87 20.19
CA PRO A 55 42.07 -27.77 21.18
C PRO A 55 43.03 -28.10 22.34
N ARG A 56 44.36 -28.08 22.09
CA ARG A 56 45.39 -28.34 23.11
C ARG A 56 45.45 -27.21 24.14
N LEU A 57 45.30 -25.97 23.69
CA LEU A 57 45.24 -24.78 24.53
C LEU A 57 43.87 -24.58 25.21
N LYS A 58 42.86 -25.38 24.84
CA LYS A 58 41.49 -25.34 25.38
C LYS A 58 40.81 -23.97 25.24
N ASN A 59 41.09 -23.26 24.15
CA ASN A 59 40.58 -21.92 23.88
C ASN A 59 39.81 -21.83 22.55
N THR A 60 39.21 -22.94 22.11
CA THR A 60 38.39 -23.02 20.89
C THR A 60 36.91 -23.02 21.22
N HIS A 61 36.14 -22.23 20.48
CA HIS A 61 34.70 -22.05 20.72
C HIS A 61 33.91 -22.01 19.41
N ARG A 62 32.61 -22.33 19.45
CA ARG A 62 31.73 -22.25 18.27
C ARG A 62 31.74 -20.83 17.67
N GLY A 63 31.62 -20.74 16.34
CA GLY A 63 31.57 -19.49 15.60
C GLY A 63 32.92 -19.10 14.99
N ILE A 64 33.27 -17.82 15.10
CA ILE A 64 34.52 -17.26 14.58
C ILE A 64 35.57 -17.25 15.69
N ASN A 65 36.69 -17.92 15.48
CA ASN A 65 37.86 -17.84 16.36
C ASN A 65 38.89 -16.93 15.68
N ALA A 66 39.41 -15.94 16.39
CA ALA A 66 40.20 -14.87 15.78
C ALA A 66 41.43 -14.48 16.62
N VAL A 67 42.52 -14.21 15.92
CA VAL A 67 43.75 -13.59 16.45
C VAL A 67 43.94 -12.26 15.75
N PHE A 68 44.07 -11.18 16.51
CA PHE A 68 44.39 -9.86 15.97
C PHE A 68 45.83 -9.50 16.30
N ILE A 69 46.50 -8.83 15.36
CA ILE A 69 47.90 -8.44 15.45
C ILE A 69 47.99 -6.94 15.17
N ASP A 70 48.70 -6.25 16.06
CA ASP A 70 49.00 -4.84 15.90
C ASP A 70 50.19 -4.67 14.95
N VAL A 71 49.99 -3.95 13.85
CA VAL A 71 51.00 -3.79 12.78
C VAL A 71 52.21 -2.96 13.23
N LYS A 72 52.03 -2.04 14.19
CA LYS A 72 53.12 -1.18 14.67
C LYS A 72 54.08 -1.97 15.56
N THR A 73 53.54 -2.77 16.46
CA THR A 73 54.30 -3.57 17.44
C THR A 73 54.66 -4.95 16.92
N LYS A 74 53.97 -5.44 15.87
CA LYS A 74 54.12 -6.78 15.28
C LYS A 74 53.83 -7.92 16.25
N LYS A 75 53.07 -7.63 17.30
CA LYS A 75 52.68 -8.59 18.35
C LYS A 75 51.19 -8.87 18.28
N VAL A 76 50.81 -10.05 18.78
CA VAL A 76 49.43 -10.41 19.01
C VAL A 76 48.82 -9.42 20.01
N SER A 77 47.78 -8.70 19.59
CA SER A 77 47.06 -7.75 20.43
C SER A 77 45.91 -8.42 21.17
N SER A 78 45.30 -9.45 20.56
CA SER A 78 44.22 -10.20 21.18
C SER A 78 44.03 -11.59 20.55
N VAL A 79 43.57 -12.51 21.37
CA VAL A 79 43.11 -13.86 20.99
C VAL A 79 41.70 -14.01 21.54
N THR A 80 40.70 -14.22 20.69
CA THR A 80 39.30 -14.18 21.08
C THR A 80 38.42 -15.06 20.18
N TYR A 81 37.14 -15.16 20.52
CA TYR A 81 36.13 -15.83 19.70
C TYR A 81 34.80 -15.06 19.73
N PHE A 82 33.95 -15.33 18.74
CA PHE A 82 32.62 -14.78 18.63
C PHE A 82 31.64 -15.89 18.24
N ASP A 83 30.69 -16.17 19.12
CA ASP A 83 29.64 -17.18 18.88
C ASP A 83 28.56 -16.63 17.92
N THR A 84 28.94 -16.49 16.66
CA THR A 84 28.09 -15.94 15.58
C THR A 84 26.97 -16.89 15.13
N TYR A 85 26.82 -18.02 15.79
CA TYR A 85 25.60 -18.82 15.74
C TYR A 85 24.49 -18.19 16.59
N VAL A 86 24.84 -17.63 17.76
CA VAL A 86 23.88 -17.00 18.68
C VAL A 86 23.61 -15.55 18.27
N GLU A 87 24.65 -14.75 18.04
CA GLU A 87 24.54 -13.34 17.68
C GLU A 87 25.84 -12.80 17.04
N ASP A 88 25.74 -11.75 16.23
CA ASP A 88 26.90 -11.07 15.63
C ASP A 88 27.24 -9.71 16.26
N PHE A 89 26.45 -9.28 17.25
CA PHE A 89 26.64 -8.00 17.93
C PHE A 89 28.01 -7.88 18.60
N ALA A 90 28.43 -8.90 19.36
CA ALA A 90 29.73 -8.91 20.03
C ALA A 90 30.90 -8.76 19.03
N LEU A 91 30.79 -9.41 17.86
CA LEU A 91 31.76 -9.28 16.78
C LEU A 91 31.80 -7.84 16.25
N ILE A 92 30.65 -7.30 15.84
CA ILE A 92 30.56 -5.96 15.25
C ILE A 92 31.11 -4.91 16.23
N ARG A 93 30.72 -4.99 17.50
CA ARG A 93 31.16 -4.07 18.55
C ARG A 93 32.67 -4.13 18.76
N TYR A 94 33.25 -5.33 18.81
CA TYR A 94 34.70 -5.50 18.94
C TYR A 94 35.45 -4.93 17.74
N LEU A 95 34.99 -5.26 16.53
CA LEU A 95 35.58 -4.73 15.30
C LEU A 95 35.48 -3.20 15.23
N LYS A 96 34.38 -2.59 15.69
CA LYS A 96 34.22 -1.13 15.70
C LYS A 96 35.10 -0.43 16.72
N ARG A 97 35.16 -0.95 17.95
CA ARG A 97 35.74 -0.26 19.11
C ARG A 97 37.21 -0.62 19.38
N ASP A 98 37.53 -1.90 19.32
CA ASP A 98 38.75 -2.44 19.93
C ASP A 98 39.84 -2.74 18.89
N VAL A 99 39.49 -2.86 17.61
CA VAL A 99 40.44 -3.17 16.54
C VAL A 99 40.96 -1.86 15.90
N PRO A 100 42.26 -1.54 16.00
CA PRO A 100 42.81 -0.33 15.39
C PRO A 100 42.90 -0.45 13.86
N ASP A 101 43.03 0.69 13.17
CA ASP A 101 43.27 0.72 11.72
C ASP A 101 44.52 -0.07 11.34
N GLU A 102 44.49 -0.66 10.15
CA GLU A 102 45.54 -1.51 9.59
C GLU A 102 45.82 -2.82 10.35
N ALA A 103 45.12 -3.13 11.45
CA ALA A 103 45.30 -4.38 12.20
C ALA A 103 45.15 -5.62 11.31
N ILE A 104 45.99 -6.63 11.56
CA ILE A 104 45.95 -7.91 10.87
C ILE A 104 45.05 -8.86 11.66
N VAL A 105 44.30 -9.71 10.96
CA VAL A 105 43.47 -10.73 11.58
C VAL A 105 43.69 -12.10 10.94
N LEU A 106 43.79 -13.13 11.77
CA LEU A 106 43.70 -14.54 11.36
C LEU A 106 42.42 -15.10 11.98
N MET A 107 41.52 -15.63 11.15
CA MET A 107 40.24 -16.19 11.58
C MET A 107 40.04 -17.62 11.07
N ALA A 108 39.37 -18.44 11.87
CA ALA A 108 38.93 -19.77 11.51
C ALA A 108 37.51 -20.04 12.05
N SER A 109 36.68 -20.67 11.23
CA SER A 109 35.34 -21.12 11.64
C SER A 109 35.40 -22.41 12.46
N PHE A 110 34.47 -22.54 13.42
CA PHE A 110 34.24 -23.78 14.18
C PHE A 110 32.74 -24.05 14.36
N ASP A 111 32.31 -25.28 14.08
CA ASP A 111 30.91 -25.71 14.05
C ASP A 111 30.07 -24.84 13.10
N GLU A 112 29.37 -23.83 13.62
CA GLU A 112 28.49 -22.96 12.87
C GLU A 112 28.88 -21.50 13.14
N MET A 113 29.14 -20.72 12.09
CA MET A 113 29.49 -19.30 12.20
C MET A 113 28.57 -18.35 11.43
N SER A 114 27.63 -18.87 10.64
CA SER A 114 26.92 -18.10 9.60
C SER A 114 25.46 -17.81 9.96
N SER A 115 24.85 -18.56 10.88
CA SER A 115 23.42 -18.53 11.18
C SER A 115 22.95 -17.15 11.66
N SER A 116 23.69 -16.52 12.58
CA SER A 116 23.37 -15.19 13.09
C SER A 116 24.33 -14.11 12.60
N LEU A 117 25.24 -14.43 11.67
CA LEU A 117 26.13 -13.47 11.03
C LEU A 117 25.42 -12.72 9.89
N LYS A 118 24.90 -11.54 10.22
CA LYS A 118 24.09 -10.71 9.33
C LYS A 118 24.95 -9.91 8.35
N ALA A 119 24.27 -9.19 7.45
CA ALA A 119 24.91 -8.39 6.40
C ALA A 119 25.94 -7.38 6.95
N ASP A 120 25.65 -6.74 8.09
CA ASP A 120 26.54 -5.74 8.69
C ASP A 120 27.81 -6.38 9.28
N GLY A 121 27.67 -7.53 9.95
CA GLY A 121 28.82 -8.33 10.39
C GLY A 121 29.71 -8.77 9.21
N ARG A 122 29.09 -9.23 8.11
CA ARG A 122 29.82 -9.59 6.88
C ARG A 122 30.50 -8.38 6.24
N LYS A 123 29.84 -7.21 6.21
CA LYS A 123 30.41 -5.94 5.73
C LYS A 123 31.65 -5.55 6.52
N TRP A 124 31.64 -5.70 7.85
CA TRP A 124 32.82 -5.47 8.67
C TRP A 124 33.95 -6.46 8.39
N LEU A 125 33.65 -7.74 8.15
CA LEU A 125 34.66 -8.72 7.75
C LEU A 125 35.26 -8.43 6.36
N LYS A 126 34.48 -7.86 5.43
CA LYS A 126 35.02 -7.37 4.14
C LYS A 126 36.02 -6.24 4.30
N SER A 127 35.95 -5.45 5.38
CA SER A 127 36.95 -4.41 5.65
C SER A 127 38.37 -4.98 5.83
N PHE A 128 38.50 -6.30 6.05
CA PHE A 128 39.78 -7.00 6.09
C PHE A 128 40.24 -7.54 4.71
N GLY A 129 39.54 -7.19 3.63
CA GLY A 129 39.85 -7.61 2.26
C GLY A 129 39.13 -8.88 1.79
N SER A 130 38.18 -9.41 2.57
CA SER A 130 37.41 -10.62 2.22
C SER A 130 36.43 -10.37 1.05
N ASN A 131 36.40 -11.30 0.10
CA ASN A 131 35.43 -11.44 -1.00
C ASN A 131 34.54 -12.68 -0.83
N LEU A 132 34.96 -13.68 -0.06
CA LEU A 132 34.23 -14.94 0.09
C LEU A 132 33.27 -14.95 1.30
N ILE A 133 33.34 -13.97 2.20
CA ILE A 133 32.51 -13.96 3.42
C ILE A 133 31.01 -13.98 3.14
N ASP A 134 30.52 -13.30 2.08
CA ASP A 134 29.10 -13.35 1.70
C ASP A 134 28.67 -14.74 1.22
N LYS A 135 29.63 -15.54 0.74
CA LYS A 135 29.37 -16.89 0.25
C LYS A 135 29.39 -17.92 1.37
N VAL A 136 29.74 -17.56 2.61
CA VAL A 136 29.79 -18.52 3.73
C VAL A 136 28.37 -18.83 4.19
N GLY A 137 27.96 -20.09 4.04
CA GLY A 137 26.67 -20.63 4.46
C GLY A 137 26.77 -21.53 5.70
N PHE A 138 25.63 -22.13 6.05
CA PHE A 138 25.48 -22.95 7.26
C PHE A 138 26.54 -24.06 7.34
N ARG A 139 27.33 -24.09 8.41
CA ARG A 139 28.39 -25.10 8.63
C ARG A 139 29.42 -25.24 7.50
N ASP A 140 29.61 -24.18 6.72
CA ASP A 140 30.76 -24.07 5.82
C ASP A 140 32.05 -23.90 6.64
N ALA A 141 33.16 -24.40 6.10
CA ALA A 141 34.47 -24.15 6.64
C ALA A 141 35.01 -22.86 6.03
N PHE A 142 35.45 -21.93 6.86
CA PHE A 142 35.97 -20.63 6.43
C PHE A 142 37.23 -20.28 7.20
N VAL A 143 38.22 -19.75 6.48
CA VAL A 143 39.42 -19.15 7.07
C VAL A 143 39.71 -17.83 6.37
N LEU A 144 40.20 -16.86 7.13
CA LEU A 144 40.54 -15.53 6.62
C LEU A 144 41.82 -15.06 7.29
N ILE A 145 42.80 -14.66 6.48
CA ILE A 145 43.94 -13.87 6.89
C ILE A 145 43.83 -12.55 6.13
N GLY A 146 43.60 -11.46 6.85
CA GLY A 146 43.29 -10.17 6.26
C GLY A 146 43.86 -9.01 7.06
N GLN A 147 43.74 -7.81 6.51
CA GLN A 147 44.23 -6.58 7.11
C GLN A 147 43.14 -5.51 7.05
N ARG A 148 42.87 -4.81 8.15
CA ARG A 148 41.85 -3.76 8.19
C ARG A 148 42.20 -2.65 7.18
N GLY A 149 41.27 -2.34 6.27
CA GLY A 149 41.47 -1.43 5.16
C GLY A 149 41.96 -2.10 3.87
N LEU A 150 42.26 -3.40 3.87
CA LEU A 150 42.73 -4.11 2.69
C LEU A 150 41.67 -4.14 1.59
N LYS A 151 42.07 -3.82 0.36
CA LYS A 151 41.15 -3.84 -0.78
C LYS A 151 40.55 -5.25 -0.97
N PRO A 152 39.25 -5.36 -1.29
CA PRO A 152 38.58 -6.65 -1.47
C PRO A 152 39.33 -7.55 -2.46
N GLY A 153 39.51 -8.82 -2.11
CA GLY A 153 40.20 -9.84 -2.92
C GLY A 153 41.70 -9.97 -2.70
N HIS A 154 42.29 -9.16 -1.82
CA HIS A 154 43.70 -9.29 -1.44
C HIS A 154 43.91 -10.06 -0.13
N ALA A 155 42.82 -10.41 0.58
CA ALA A 155 42.91 -11.27 1.74
C ALA A 155 43.20 -12.73 1.32
N ILE A 156 43.91 -13.46 2.16
CA ILE A 156 44.09 -14.91 2.01
C ILE A 156 42.88 -15.57 2.67
N GLU A 157 41.93 -16.03 1.86
CA GLU A 157 40.70 -16.62 2.36
C GLU A 157 40.31 -17.88 1.59
N PHE A 158 39.64 -18.78 2.29
CA PHE A 158 39.12 -20.00 1.68
C PHE A 158 37.75 -20.32 2.28
N ASN A 159 36.83 -20.75 1.42
CA ASN A 159 35.52 -21.24 1.80
C ASN A 159 35.31 -22.63 1.20
N ARG A 160 34.97 -23.61 2.03
CA ARG A 160 34.56 -24.95 1.60
C ARG A 160 33.10 -25.16 1.98
N LYS A 161 32.33 -25.58 0.99
CA LYS A 161 30.91 -25.86 1.14
C LYS A 161 30.65 -27.13 1.93
N ASN A 162 29.65 -27.10 2.79
CA ASN A 162 29.09 -28.29 3.38
C ASN A 162 28.56 -29.25 2.28
N LYS A 163 28.70 -30.56 2.51
CA LYS A 163 28.17 -31.61 1.61
C LYS A 163 27.53 -32.77 2.38
N LYS A 164 27.96 -33.02 3.61
CA LYS A 164 27.50 -34.09 4.51
C LYS A 164 27.59 -33.58 5.96
N ASP A 165 26.59 -32.82 6.39
CA ASP A 165 26.44 -32.15 7.71
C ASP A 165 27.45 -31.05 8.07
N PHE A 166 28.73 -31.23 7.75
CA PHE A 166 29.79 -30.23 7.92
C PHE A 166 30.64 -30.16 6.65
N ALA A 167 31.25 -29.00 6.40
CA ALA A 167 32.25 -28.87 5.35
C ALA A 167 33.55 -29.61 5.69
N PRO A 168 34.27 -30.12 4.68
CA PRO A 168 35.63 -30.61 4.89
C PRO A 168 36.54 -29.51 5.42
N VAL A 169 37.39 -29.88 6.38
CA VAL A 169 38.37 -28.98 7.02
C VAL A 169 39.17 -28.19 5.98
N ILE A 170 39.39 -26.90 6.25
CA ILE A 170 40.38 -26.09 5.54
C ILE A 170 41.65 -26.06 6.38
N GLU A 171 42.77 -26.43 5.79
CA GLU A 171 44.09 -26.38 6.42
C GLU A 171 45.05 -25.69 5.44
N LYS A 172 45.64 -24.57 5.89
CA LYS A 172 46.48 -23.69 5.06
C LYS A 172 47.63 -23.14 5.88
N SER A 173 48.79 -23.07 5.26
CA SER A 173 49.97 -22.40 5.79
C SER A 173 50.63 -21.56 4.70
N GLY A 174 51.41 -20.57 5.11
CA GLY A 174 52.15 -19.72 4.19
C GLY A 174 52.76 -18.51 4.87
N CYS A 175 53.17 -17.55 4.04
CA CYS A 175 53.82 -16.32 4.45
C CYS A 175 53.07 -15.10 3.91
N PHE A 176 53.06 -13.99 4.64
CA PHE A 176 52.56 -12.70 4.14
C PHE A 176 53.45 -11.53 4.57
N SER A 177 53.41 -10.43 3.81
CA SER A 177 54.06 -9.17 4.13
C SER A 177 53.12 -8.21 4.87
N MET A 178 53.66 -7.21 5.56
CA MET A 178 52.90 -6.08 6.10
C MET A 178 53.36 -4.79 5.40
N PRO A 179 52.47 -4.04 4.73
CA PRO A 179 51.05 -4.35 4.52
C PRO A 179 50.85 -5.60 3.62
N MET A 180 49.71 -6.27 3.78
CA MET A 180 49.34 -7.46 3.00
C MET A 180 49.01 -7.13 1.54
N GLY A 181 48.70 -5.86 1.26
CA GLY A 181 48.36 -5.36 -0.05
C GLY A 181 47.93 -3.89 0.01
N PRO A 182 47.29 -3.37 -1.04
CA PRO A 182 46.81 -2.00 -1.08
C PRO A 182 45.75 -1.74 -0.01
N LEU A 183 45.96 -0.70 0.81
CA LEU A 183 45.03 -0.28 1.86
C LEU A 183 44.16 0.90 1.42
N ALA A 184 42.98 1.00 2.00
CA ALA A 184 42.01 2.09 1.87
C ALA A 184 41.48 2.48 3.26
N PRO A 185 41.12 3.76 3.49
CA PRO A 185 40.57 4.22 4.76
C PRO A 185 39.26 3.50 5.13
N VAL A 186 39.15 3.02 6.37
CA VAL A 186 37.94 2.36 6.91
C VAL A 186 36.96 3.37 7.54
N GLN A 187 37.37 4.64 7.67
CA GLN A 187 36.61 5.73 8.32
C GLN A 187 35.17 5.93 7.81
N MET A 188 34.82 5.44 6.61
CA MET A 188 33.48 5.57 6.02
C MET A 188 32.42 4.62 6.63
N MET A 189 32.75 3.82 7.65
CA MET A 189 31.82 2.82 8.23
C MET A 189 31.30 3.15 9.64
N ILE A 190 31.75 4.24 10.27
CA ILE A 190 31.31 4.65 11.63
C ILE A 190 30.53 5.95 11.53
N THR A 191 29.42 6.04 12.26
CA THR A 191 28.58 7.24 12.32
C THR A 191 29.36 8.43 12.91
N GLU A 192 29.39 9.57 12.21
CA GLU A 192 30.07 10.78 12.69
C GLU A 192 29.27 11.47 13.80
N ILE A 193 29.92 11.71 14.94
CA ILE A 193 29.36 12.50 16.05
C ILE A 193 30.04 13.87 16.06
N LEU A 194 29.26 14.93 15.85
CA LEU A 194 29.75 16.31 15.84
C LEU A 194 29.88 16.84 17.28
N VAL A 195 31.03 17.44 17.59
CA VAL A 195 31.34 18.05 18.90
C VAL A 195 32.06 19.39 18.74
N GLY A 196 31.89 20.29 19.71
CA GLY A 196 32.59 21.58 19.74
C GLY A 196 32.42 22.37 18.44
N ASN A 197 33.54 22.81 17.85
CA ASN A 197 33.54 23.65 16.64
C ASN A 197 33.03 22.95 15.36
N LYS A 198 32.85 21.62 15.40
CA LYS A 198 32.25 20.89 14.27
C LYS A 198 30.73 21.04 14.20
N ILE A 199 30.08 21.42 15.31
CA ILE A 199 28.64 21.66 15.35
C ILE A 199 28.38 23.02 14.68
N LYS A 200 27.58 23.01 13.62
CA LYS A 200 27.13 24.26 12.96
C LYS A 200 25.85 24.74 13.62
N TYR A 201 25.75 26.04 13.86
CA TYR A 201 24.53 26.66 14.39
C TYR A 201 23.82 27.36 13.24
N GLY A 202 22.52 27.08 13.08
CA GLY A 202 21.67 27.72 12.10
C GLY A 202 21.21 29.10 12.56
N GLU A 203 20.06 29.54 12.05
CA GLU A 203 19.47 30.80 12.46
C GLU A 203 19.05 30.80 13.93
N ARG A 204 19.00 32.01 14.51
CA ARG A 204 18.46 32.22 15.85
C ARG A 204 16.94 32.39 15.74
N ILE A 205 16.21 31.50 16.40
CA ILE A 205 14.75 31.47 16.44
C ILE A 205 14.33 31.82 17.87
N GLU A 206 13.79 33.03 18.06
CA GLU A 206 13.35 33.51 19.38
C GLU A 206 12.39 32.49 20.02
N PHE A 207 12.70 32.09 21.26
CA PHE A 207 12.01 31.03 22.02
C PHE A 207 11.77 29.72 21.25
N CYS A 208 12.60 29.40 20.25
CA CYS A 208 12.38 28.30 19.30
C CYS A 208 10.97 28.30 18.68
N GLY A 209 10.42 29.48 18.40
CA GLY A 209 9.11 29.66 17.77
C GLY A 209 7.92 29.64 18.74
N MET A 210 8.17 29.60 20.05
CA MET A 210 7.11 29.74 21.07
C MET A 210 6.69 31.19 21.29
N LYS A 211 5.47 31.39 21.80
CA LYS A 211 4.89 32.73 22.05
C LYS A 211 5.48 33.45 23.27
N SER A 212 6.10 32.73 24.19
CA SER A 212 6.58 33.27 25.47
C SER A 212 7.90 32.64 25.88
N ALA A 213 8.70 33.43 26.60
CA ALA A 213 9.96 32.99 27.18
C ALA A 213 9.77 31.89 28.25
N CYS A 214 10.82 31.09 28.43
CA CYS A 214 10.90 30.08 29.48
C CYS A 214 11.35 30.69 30.82
N THR A 215 11.05 30.00 31.91
CA THR A 215 11.54 30.35 33.25
C THR A 215 13.03 30.04 33.39
N ASN A 216 13.71 30.63 34.38
CA ASN A 216 15.18 30.49 34.55
C ASN A 216 15.68 29.04 34.78
N ASP A 217 14.81 28.13 35.20
CA ASP A 217 15.07 26.70 35.43
C ASP A 217 14.75 25.81 34.21
N THR A 218 14.29 26.40 33.11
CA THR A 218 13.96 25.73 31.86
C THR A 218 14.59 26.44 30.66
N PHE A 219 14.62 25.79 29.49
CA PHE A 219 15.08 26.40 28.23
C PHE A 219 14.12 26.03 27.09
N PRO A 220 13.97 26.90 26.07
CA PRO A 220 13.08 26.62 24.95
C PRO A 220 13.68 25.54 24.04
N ALA A 221 12.86 24.57 23.63
CA ALA A 221 13.22 23.60 22.61
C ALA A 221 12.05 23.38 21.64
N HIS A 222 12.39 23.15 20.39
CA HIS A 222 11.45 22.71 19.36
C HIS A 222 11.99 21.49 18.63
N LEU A 223 11.19 20.42 18.54
CA LEU A 223 11.50 19.21 17.78
C LEU A 223 10.39 18.99 16.77
N PHE A 224 10.75 18.78 15.51
CA PHE A 224 9.86 18.41 14.42
C PHE A 224 10.40 17.13 13.76
N THR A 225 9.57 16.10 13.64
CA THR A 225 10.00 14.79 13.09
C THR A 225 10.15 14.78 11.58
N GLY A 226 9.83 15.88 10.90
CA GLY A 226 9.72 15.90 9.44
C GLY A 226 8.37 15.36 8.96
N LYS A 227 8.08 15.56 7.68
CA LYS A 227 6.85 15.12 7.02
C LYS A 227 7.18 14.40 5.73
N ASP A 228 6.61 13.21 5.61
CA ASP A 228 6.85 12.29 4.49
C ASP A 228 8.36 12.09 4.26
N ASN A 229 8.79 11.94 3.00
CA ASN A 229 10.20 11.93 2.60
C ASN A 229 10.69 13.30 2.05
N VAL A 230 9.91 14.37 2.24
CA VAL A 230 10.16 15.68 1.62
C VAL A 230 10.68 16.69 2.65
N GLU A 231 10.02 16.78 3.80
CA GLU A 231 10.35 17.74 4.85
C GLU A 231 11.22 17.06 5.92
N TYR A 232 12.45 17.57 6.07
CA TYR A 232 13.46 17.02 6.97
C TYR A 232 13.15 17.36 8.44
N PRO A 233 13.66 16.58 9.40
CA PRO A 233 13.47 16.86 10.80
C PRO A 233 14.19 18.15 11.21
N GLN A 234 13.64 18.84 12.20
CA GLN A 234 14.20 20.07 12.74
C GLN A 234 14.33 19.97 14.26
N ILE A 235 15.46 20.44 14.80
CA ILE A 235 15.68 20.53 16.24
C ILE A 235 16.27 21.90 16.56
N CYS A 236 15.52 22.73 17.28
CA CYS A 236 15.97 24.00 17.85
C CYS A 236 16.15 23.85 19.35
N VAL A 237 17.27 24.36 19.88
CA VAL A 237 17.63 24.29 21.29
C VAL A 237 18.14 25.64 21.74
N ASP A 238 17.52 26.19 22.78
CA ASP A 238 17.94 27.45 23.40
C ASP A 238 18.08 28.59 22.37
N GLU A 239 17.03 28.71 21.53
CA GLU A 239 16.90 29.66 20.41
C GLU A 239 17.83 29.43 19.21
N LEU A 240 18.62 28.37 19.19
CA LEU A 240 19.50 28.06 18.07
C LEU A 240 18.98 26.85 17.30
N LEU A 241 18.80 26.99 15.99
CA LEU A 241 18.50 25.85 15.13
C LEU A 241 19.76 24.96 15.02
N ILE A 242 19.67 23.71 15.50
CA ILE A 242 20.79 22.77 15.57
C ILE A 242 20.72 21.72 14.46
N MET A 243 19.54 21.22 14.11
CA MET A 243 19.36 20.28 13.01
C MET A 243 18.25 20.75 12.08
N ALA A 244 18.48 20.65 10.77
CA ALA A 244 17.53 20.96 9.70
C ALA A 244 18.09 20.45 8.35
N LYS A 245 17.32 20.56 7.27
CA LYS A 245 17.78 20.21 5.91
C LYS A 245 19.10 20.93 5.58
N GLY A 246 20.16 20.16 5.34
CA GLY A 246 21.49 20.70 5.02
C GLY A 246 22.31 21.19 6.23
N LEU A 247 21.78 21.06 7.45
CA LEU A 247 22.44 21.44 8.70
C LEU A 247 22.71 20.20 9.57
N ASN A 248 23.97 20.02 9.98
CA ASN A 248 24.44 18.95 10.87
C ASN A 248 23.93 17.54 10.51
N HIS A 249 23.85 17.25 9.21
CA HIS A 249 23.52 15.93 8.66
C HIS A 249 22.13 15.39 9.06
N ALA A 250 21.13 16.27 9.28
CA ALA A 250 19.75 15.83 9.49
C ALA A 250 19.29 14.93 8.32
N GLY A 251 18.72 13.76 8.64
CA GLY A 251 18.43 12.72 7.66
C GLY A 251 17.67 11.53 8.24
N ARG A 252 17.54 10.46 7.45
CA ARG A 252 16.79 9.25 7.83
C ARG A 252 17.36 8.63 9.10
N GLY A 253 16.48 8.12 9.95
CA GLY A 253 16.86 7.45 11.20
C GLY A 253 16.67 8.34 12.41
N MET A 254 17.51 8.15 13.43
CA MET A 254 17.46 8.89 14.69
C MET A 254 18.37 10.11 14.64
N ASN A 255 17.76 11.30 14.61
CA ASN A 255 18.46 12.58 14.67
C ASN A 255 18.56 13.00 16.13
N ILE A 256 19.78 13.14 16.65
CA ILE A 256 20.03 13.30 18.09
C ILE A 256 20.84 14.56 18.37
N VAL A 257 20.36 15.35 19.34
CA VAL A 257 21.07 16.49 19.93
C VAL A 257 21.17 16.28 21.44
N THR A 258 22.37 16.42 22.00
CA THR A 258 22.57 16.40 23.46
C THR A 258 22.90 17.79 24.00
N TYR A 259 22.35 18.12 25.17
CA TYR A 259 22.49 19.41 25.81
C TYR A 259 22.92 19.25 27.26
N ASN A 260 23.98 19.96 27.65
CA ASN A 260 24.50 19.95 29.01
C ASN A 260 23.79 21.00 29.86
N PRO A 261 23.02 20.59 30.89
CA PRO A 261 22.28 21.53 31.72
C PRO A 261 23.15 22.40 32.62
N ASP A 262 24.38 21.98 32.92
CA ASP A 262 25.31 22.72 33.78
C ASP A 262 26.05 23.80 33.00
N THR A 263 26.48 23.49 31.78
CA THR A 263 27.18 24.45 30.91
C THR A 263 26.26 25.24 29.98
N LYS A 264 24.99 24.83 29.88
CA LYS A 264 23.96 25.39 28.99
C LYS A 264 24.39 25.41 27.52
N LYS A 265 25.01 24.32 27.06
CA LYS A 265 25.52 24.18 25.71
C LYS A 265 25.17 22.84 25.10
N VAL A 266 24.93 22.85 23.79
CA VAL A 266 24.88 21.63 22.98
C VAL A 266 26.24 20.95 23.04
N GLN A 267 26.26 19.65 23.35
CA GLN A 267 27.48 18.87 23.43
C GLN A 267 27.71 18.04 22.17
N HIS A 268 26.71 17.27 21.73
CA HIS A 268 26.85 16.30 20.64
C HIS A 268 25.68 16.42 19.68
N VAL A 269 25.94 16.28 18.38
CA VAL A 269 24.92 16.21 17.31
C VAL A 269 25.27 15.05 16.38
N SER A 270 24.30 14.18 16.08
CA SER A 270 24.50 13.01 15.23
C SER A 270 23.19 12.52 14.60
N THR A 271 23.30 11.78 13.50
CA THR A 271 22.19 11.07 12.85
C THR A 271 22.54 9.60 12.68
N PHE A 272 21.75 8.71 13.26
CA PHE A 272 21.94 7.26 13.19
C PHE A 272 20.89 6.63 12.27
N ASP A 273 21.30 6.21 11.06
CA ASP A 273 20.43 5.55 10.06
C ASP A 273 20.21 4.06 10.40
N THR A 274 19.44 3.80 11.46
CA THR A 274 19.08 2.45 11.95
C THR A 274 18.05 1.74 11.07
N TYR A 275 17.76 2.28 9.88
CA TYR A 275 17.11 1.55 8.79
C TYR A 275 18.16 0.85 7.93
N LYS A 276 19.23 1.57 7.58
CA LYS A 276 20.29 1.08 6.68
C LYS A 276 21.37 0.28 7.40
N GLU A 277 21.80 0.72 8.57
CA GLU A 277 22.92 0.14 9.33
C GLU A 277 22.43 -0.39 10.70
N ASP A 278 23.21 -1.25 11.35
CA ASP A 278 22.91 -1.75 12.70
C ASP A 278 23.00 -0.64 13.77
N SER A 279 22.32 -0.82 14.90
CA SER A 279 22.28 0.18 15.99
C SER A 279 23.50 0.21 16.92
N THR A 280 24.60 -0.50 16.63
CA THR A 280 25.75 -0.58 17.55
C THR A 280 26.39 0.79 17.83
N ASP A 281 26.51 1.65 16.81
CA ASP A 281 27.10 2.99 16.98
C ASP A 281 26.25 3.86 17.91
N LEU A 282 24.93 3.76 17.76
CA LEU A 282 23.95 4.44 18.61
C LEU A 282 24.08 3.95 20.05
N GLU A 283 24.18 2.63 20.26
CA GLU A 283 24.31 2.05 21.61
C GLU A 283 25.59 2.52 22.31
N MET A 284 26.73 2.47 21.62
CA MET A 284 28.00 2.98 22.13
C MET A 284 27.91 4.47 22.48
N PHE A 285 27.23 5.26 21.65
CA PHE A 285 26.98 6.67 21.91
C PHE A 285 26.13 6.88 23.17
N LEU A 286 24.98 6.20 23.30
CA LEU A 286 24.07 6.32 24.45
C LEU A 286 24.70 5.86 25.77
N GLU A 287 25.59 4.86 25.72
CA GLU A 287 26.38 4.38 26.86
C GLU A 287 27.43 5.41 27.31
N SER A 288 28.05 6.11 26.35
CA SER A 288 29.11 7.11 26.61
C SER A 288 28.60 8.43 27.20
N LEU A 289 27.29 8.64 27.20
CA LEU A 289 26.66 9.89 27.63
C LEU A 289 26.97 10.20 29.10
N PRO A 290 27.42 11.44 29.42
CA PRO A 290 27.71 11.84 30.79
C PRO A 290 26.42 11.92 31.63
N ALA A 291 26.57 11.78 32.96
CA ALA A 291 25.45 11.91 33.88
C ALA A 291 24.74 13.26 33.71
N ARG A 292 23.42 13.29 33.90
CA ARG A 292 22.54 14.47 33.76
C ARG A 292 22.45 15.09 32.38
N ILE A 293 23.11 14.56 31.34
CA ILE A 293 22.94 15.09 29.98
C ILE A 293 21.48 14.96 29.54
N ILE A 294 20.96 16.00 28.89
CA ILE A 294 19.64 15.98 28.25
C ILE A 294 19.84 15.52 26.81
N ILE A 295 19.02 14.58 26.36
CA ILE A 295 19.02 14.06 25.00
C ILE A 295 17.70 14.41 24.31
N MET A 296 17.77 14.88 23.08
CA MET A 296 16.64 15.22 22.22
C MET A 296 16.76 14.39 20.94
N VAL A 297 15.69 13.68 20.57
CA VAL A 297 15.65 12.74 19.45
C VAL A 297 14.45 13.05 18.56
N ALA A 298 14.67 13.07 17.26
CA ALA A 298 13.62 13.10 16.24
C ALA A 298 13.86 12.01 15.19
N VAL A 299 12.89 11.12 15.02
CA VAL A 299 12.91 10.07 13.99
C VAL A 299 12.27 10.57 12.71
N TRP A 300 12.99 10.42 11.59
CA TRP A 300 12.48 10.74 10.26
C TRP A 300 12.66 9.58 9.28
N ASP A 301 11.67 9.40 8.40
CA ASP A 301 11.50 8.29 7.44
C ASP A 301 11.41 6.89 8.07
N ASP A 302 12.50 6.35 8.64
CA ASP A 302 12.48 5.11 9.42
C ASP A 302 13.71 5.00 10.33
N ALA A 303 13.51 4.50 11.55
CA ALA A 303 14.59 4.15 12.47
C ALA A 303 14.40 2.77 13.14
N ALA A 304 13.40 1.99 12.75
CA ALA A 304 12.97 0.83 13.53
C ALA A 304 13.56 -0.50 13.04
N ILE A 305 13.84 -0.63 11.73
CA ILE A 305 14.13 -1.92 11.10
C ILE A 305 15.35 -2.64 11.69
N LYS A 306 16.45 -1.92 11.96
CA LYS A 306 17.68 -2.48 12.55
C LYS A 306 17.96 -1.99 13.96
N LEU A 307 16.94 -1.49 14.67
CA LEU A 307 17.07 -1.05 16.05
C LEU A 307 17.04 -2.24 17.01
N SER A 308 18.16 -2.49 17.71
CA SER A 308 18.29 -3.61 18.64
C SER A 308 17.46 -3.44 19.92
N ASN A 309 17.21 -4.55 20.62
CA ASN A 309 16.60 -4.51 21.96
C ASN A 309 17.48 -3.80 22.98
N HIS A 310 18.81 -3.89 22.86
CA HIS A 310 19.73 -3.19 23.76
C HIS A 310 19.61 -1.67 23.61
N ALA A 311 19.53 -1.17 22.37
CA ALA A 311 19.26 0.24 22.11
C ALA A 311 17.94 0.71 22.74
N ARG A 312 16.87 -0.11 22.65
CA ARG A 312 15.57 0.17 23.29
C ARG A 312 15.69 0.24 24.81
N VAL A 313 16.44 -0.68 25.44
CA VAL A 313 16.72 -0.66 26.89
C VAL A 313 17.52 0.59 27.28
N LEU A 314 18.51 1.00 26.49
CA LEU A 314 19.27 2.23 26.74
C LEU A 314 18.38 3.46 26.70
N PHE A 315 17.48 3.60 25.72
CA PHE A 315 16.50 4.69 25.70
C PHE A 315 15.50 4.63 26.86
N ASN A 316 15.08 3.43 27.26
CA ASN A 316 14.25 3.26 28.44
C ASN A 316 14.95 3.80 29.70
N SER A 317 16.26 3.53 29.85
CA SER A 317 17.08 4.09 30.94
C SER A 317 17.28 5.62 30.89
N LEU A 318 17.00 6.24 29.74
CA LEU A 318 17.01 7.70 29.55
C LEU A 318 15.63 8.32 29.81
N GLY A 319 14.63 7.50 30.15
CA GLY A 319 13.26 7.90 30.48
C GLY A 319 12.23 7.68 29.36
N SER A 320 12.57 6.97 28.27
CA SER A 320 11.57 6.64 27.25
C SER A 320 10.62 5.56 27.74
N SER A 321 9.31 5.81 27.59
CA SER A 321 8.28 4.81 27.86
C SER A 321 7.68 4.21 26.59
N MET A 322 8.00 4.73 25.40
CA MET A 322 7.38 4.30 24.14
C MET A 322 8.36 3.71 23.12
N ILE A 323 9.68 3.74 23.37
CA ILE A 323 10.69 3.26 22.43
C ILE A 323 10.48 1.78 22.05
N GLN A 324 9.95 0.95 22.95
CA GLN A 324 9.62 -0.44 22.65
C GLN A 324 8.49 -0.59 21.62
N ASN A 325 7.68 0.45 21.44
CA ASN A 325 6.54 0.46 20.51
C ASN A 325 6.93 0.95 19.11
N LEU A 326 8.15 1.44 18.89
CA LEU A 326 8.60 1.98 17.60
C LEU A 326 8.71 0.87 16.54
N LYS A 327 7.91 0.98 15.47
CA LYS A 327 7.82 0.06 14.32
C LYS A 327 8.21 0.76 13.01
N PHE A 328 8.19 -0.01 11.93
CA PHE A 328 8.54 0.45 10.59
C PHE A 328 7.74 1.72 10.20
N ARG A 329 8.46 2.75 9.78
CA ARG A 329 7.99 4.08 9.37
C ARG A 329 7.30 4.93 10.42
N ASP A 330 7.24 4.46 11.66
CA ASP A 330 6.75 5.30 12.75
C ASP A 330 7.68 6.50 12.94
N VAL A 331 7.11 7.66 13.21
CA VAL A 331 7.86 8.85 13.62
C VAL A 331 7.71 9.05 15.13
N TRP A 332 8.79 9.49 15.75
CA TRP A 332 8.91 9.56 17.21
C TRP A 332 9.78 10.76 17.56
N TYR A 333 9.32 11.58 18.50
CA TYR A 333 10.19 12.50 19.21
C TYR A 333 10.34 12.07 20.66
N PHE A 334 11.50 12.35 21.23
CA PHE A 334 11.80 12.07 22.62
C PHE A 334 12.78 13.08 23.18
N VAL A 335 12.47 13.59 24.37
CA VAL A 335 13.41 14.33 25.21
C VAL A 335 13.55 13.60 26.53
N GLY A 336 14.78 13.22 26.88
CA GLY A 336 15.11 12.46 28.09
C GLY A 336 16.33 13.01 28.80
N GLN A 337 16.67 12.42 29.95
CA GLN A 337 17.86 12.81 30.72
C GLN A 337 18.56 11.58 31.30
N LYS A 338 19.88 11.52 31.19
CA LYS A 338 20.68 10.44 31.79
C LYS A 338 20.58 10.49 33.31
N GLY A 339 20.06 9.43 33.90
CA GLY A 339 19.84 9.31 35.35
C GLY A 339 18.48 9.84 35.82
N ILE A 340 17.51 10.02 34.92
CA ILE A 340 16.12 10.31 35.29
C ILE A 340 15.50 9.11 36.04
N GLU A 341 14.72 9.39 37.07
CA GLU A 341 13.88 8.39 37.74
C GLU A 341 12.46 8.39 37.13
N GLY A 342 12.06 7.27 36.51
CA GLY A 342 10.78 7.14 35.81
C GLY A 342 10.83 7.61 34.36
N PHE A 343 9.65 7.87 33.78
CA PHE A 343 9.49 8.21 32.37
C PHE A 343 9.37 9.70 32.11
N SER A 344 9.97 10.18 31.01
CA SER A 344 9.83 11.55 30.55
C SER A 344 8.41 11.84 30.06
N THR A 345 7.94 13.06 30.29
CA THR A 345 6.67 13.56 29.75
C THR A 345 6.80 14.11 28.32
N PHE A 346 8.03 14.26 27.81
CA PHE A 346 8.33 14.87 26.52
C PHE A 346 8.63 13.80 25.46
N GLU A 347 7.60 13.04 25.09
CA GLU A 347 7.75 11.95 24.13
C GLU A 347 6.42 11.66 23.44
N GLN A 348 6.43 11.37 22.16
CA GLN A 348 5.24 10.94 21.43
C GLN A 348 5.65 10.14 20.19
N ILE A 349 4.81 9.17 19.83
CA ILE A 349 4.93 8.37 18.61
C ILE A 349 3.70 8.59 17.72
N SER A 350 3.91 8.65 16.41
CA SER A 350 2.86 8.60 15.40
C SER A 350 3.10 7.39 14.51
N TYR A 351 2.10 6.52 14.45
CA TYR A 351 2.19 5.24 13.78
C TYR A 351 1.95 5.37 12.28
N ALA A 352 2.76 4.69 11.48
CA ALA A 352 2.62 4.66 10.02
C ALA A 352 1.24 4.10 9.62
N LYS A 353 0.70 4.59 8.50
CA LYS A 353 -0.60 4.14 7.99
C LYS A 353 -0.46 2.81 7.23
N PRO A 354 -1.52 1.98 7.16
CA PRO A 354 -1.48 0.67 6.51
C PRO A 354 -1.18 0.71 5.00
N ASP A 355 -1.40 1.84 4.33
CA ASP A 355 -1.15 2.05 2.89
C ASP A 355 0.34 2.26 2.55
N SER A 356 1.24 2.00 3.50
CA SER A 356 2.65 2.38 3.42
C SER A 356 2.88 3.90 3.34
N GLY A 357 1.87 4.73 3.62
CA GLY A 357 2.04 6.18 3.74
C GLY A 357 2.82 6.58 5.00
N TRP A 358 3.44 7.76 4.98
CA TRP A 358 4.10 8.28 6.18
C TRP A 358 3.06 8.72 7.24
N PRO A 359 3.39 8.57 8.53
CA PRO A 359 2.54 9.01 9.63
C PRO A 359 2.38 10.53 9.66
N ASN A 360 1.46 11.03 10.49
CA ASN A 360 1.39 12.47 10.73
C ASN A 360 2.68 12.93 11.41
N ALA A 361 3.29 13.98 10.86
CA ALA A 361 4.45 14.61 11.48
C ALA A 361 4.12 15.06 12.91
N LEU A 362 5.07 14.85 13.81
CA LEU A 362 4.98 15.29 15.19
C LEU A 362 5.81 16.55 15.40
N GLN A 363 5.33 17.38 16.31
CA GLN A 363 6.06 18.55 16.77
C GLN A 363 5.92 18.72 18.27
N LEU A 364 7.02 19.12 18.91
CA LEU A 364 7.07 19.57 20.29
C LEU A 364 7.61 20.99 20.29
N SER A 365 6.92 21.90 20.97
CA SER A 365 7.50 23.20 21.38
C SER A 365 7.25 23.35 22.87
N ALA A 366 8.31 23.33 23.67
CA ALA A 366 8.18 23.38 25.12
C ALA A 366 9.40 23.97 25.82
N CYS A 367 9.17 24.42 27.06
CA CYS A 367 10.23 24.73 28.00
C CYS A 367 10.71 23.44 28.69
N ILE A 368 11.92 23.00 28.35
CA ILE A 368 12.53 21.78 28.89
C ILE A 368 13.28 22.13 30.18
N PRO A 369 13.02 21.44 31.31
CA PRO A 369 13.73 21.70 32.56
C PRO A 369 15.16 21.19 32.52
N TYR A 370 16.11 21.96 33.08
CA TYR A 370 17.51 21.53 33.23
C TYR A 370 17.66 20.28 34.13
N LYS A 371 16.67 20.03 35.01
CA LYS A 371 16.51 18.81 35.79
C LYS A 371 15.12 18.22 35.55
N MET A 372 15.05 17.16 34.76
CA MET A 372 13.80 16.49 34.41
C MET A 372 13.27 15.67 35.58
N LYS A 373 11.95 15.70 35.78
CA LYS A 373 11.24 14.85 36.74
C LYS A 373 10.45 13.80 35.97
N GLY A 374 10.76 12.53 36.17
CA GLY A 374 10.03 11.44 35.52
C GLY A 374 8.74 11.06 36.26
N THR A 375 7.85 10.39 35.54
CA THR A 375 6.60 9.82 36.06
C THR A 375 6.74 8.31 36.26
N LYS A 376 6.20 7.75 37.35
CA LYS A 376 6.31 6.31 37.66
C LYS A 376 5.53 5.41 36.71
N VAL A 377 4.40 5.90 36.19
CA VAL A 377 3.54 5.18 35.26
C VAL A 377 3.22 6.14 34.14
N ARG A 378 3.39 5.66 32.91
CA ARG A 378 2.87 6.33 31.73
C ARG A 378 2.10 5.29 30.93
N PRO A 379 0.76 5.36 30.89
CA PRO A 379 -0.02 4.47 30.06
C PRO A 379 0.42 4.64 28.60
N ASP A 380 0.57 3.54 27.87
CA ASP A 380 0.68 3.61 26.42
C ASP A 380 -0.55 4.36 25.87
N PRO A 381 -0.39 5.22 24.84
CA PRO A 381 -1.54 5.74 24.13
C PRO A 381 -2.35 4.54 23.65
N MET A 382 -3.67 4.56 23.84
CA MET A 382 -4.52 3.44 23.44
C MET A 382 -4.24 3.11 21.97
N VAL A 383 -3.67 1.93 21.70
CA VAL A 383 -3.75 1.31 20.38
C VAL A 383 -5.25 1.17 20.14
N TYR A 384 -5.80 1.97 19.24
CA TYR A 384 -7.20 1.80 18.85
C TYR A 384 -7.34 0.35 18.39
N ARG A 385 -8.12 -0.42 19.15
CA ARG A 385 -8.38 -1.83 18.92
C ARG A 385 -9.86 -1.95 18.64
N ASN A 386 -10.21 -2.50 17.48
CA ASN A 386 -11.59 -2.63 17.06
C ASN A 386 -12.15 -3.96 17.56
N ASP A 387 -12.42 -4.03 18.87
CA ASP A 387 -12.90 -5.26 19.52
C ASP A 387 -14.19 -5.79 18.90
N ALA A 388 -15.12 -4.91 18.53
CA ALA A 388 -16.36 -5.31 17.87
C ALA A 388 -16.11 -6.01 16.52
N ARG A 389 -15.18 -5.50 15.70
CA ARG A 389 -14.80 -6.16 14.42
C ARG A 389 -14.06 -7.47 14.68
N ARG A 390 -13.21 -7.54 15.70
CA ARG A 390 -12.51 -8.78 16.09
C ARG A 390 -13.49 -9.87 16.54
N GLU A 391 -14.48 -9.51 17.37
CA GLU A 391 -15.54 -10.42 17.81
C GLU A 391 -16.36 -10.93 16.62
N PHE A 392 -16.74 -10.04 15.69
CA PHE A 392 -17.41 -10.42 14.45
C PHE A 392 -16.58 -11.43 13.64
N CYS A 393 -15.28 -11.15 13.46
CA CYS A 393 -14.36 -12.00 12.69
C CYS A 393 -14.03 -13.35 13.35
N LEU A 394 -14.18 -13.45 14.67
CA LEU A 394 -14.08 -14.73 15.38
C LEU A 394 -15.35 -15.58 15.24
N LYS A 395 -16.49 -14.92 15.04
CA LYS A 395 -17.81 -15.56 15.00
C LYS A 395 -18.22 -16.03 13.60
N TYR A 396 -17.78 -15.31 12.56
CA TYR A 396 -18.22 -15.55 11.18
C TYR A 396 -17.05 -15.73 10.21
N GLU A 397 -17.15 -16.77 9.38
CA GLU A 397 -16.20 -17.04 8.30
C GLU A 397 -16.66 -16.37 6.97
N GLY A 398 -15.81 -16.40 5.93
CA GLY A 398 -16.13 -15.87 4.60
C GLY A 398 -15.71 -14.41 4.34
N TYR A 399 -15.37 -13.67 5.40
CA TYR A 399 -14.97 -12.26 5.38
C TYR A 399 -13.46 -12.04 5.32
N VAL A 400 -12.75 -12.74 4.42
CA VAL A 400 -11.27 -12.85 4.43
C VAL A 400 -10.57 -11.49 4.45
N GLU A 401 -10.96 -10.56 3.56
CA GLU A 401 -10.32 -9.23 3.47
C GLU A 401 -10.71 -8.34 4.67
N PHE A 402 -11.96 -8.43 5.11
CA PHE A 402 -12.45 -7.66 6.26
C PHE A 402 -11.89 -8.16 7.60
N CYS A 403 -11.50 -9.42 7.68
CA CYS A 403 -10.98 -10.05 8.89
C CYS A 403 -9.47 -10.25 8.85
N ASP A 404 -8.79 -9.67 7.86
CA ASP A 404 -7.35 -9.68 7.77
C ASP A 404 -6.72 -9.01 9.01
N TYR A 405 -5.77 -9.71 9.64
CA TYR A 405 -5.13 -9.24 10.88
C TYR A 405 -4.32 -7.97 10.71
N GLY A 406 -3.86 -7.63 9.50
CA GLY A 406 -3.15 -6.39 9.20
C GLY A 406 -4.05 -5.15 9.23
N HIS A 407 -5.36 -5.34 9.02
CA HIS A 407 -6.35 -4.26 8.86
C HIS A 407 -7.54 -4.36 9.83
N ILE A 408 -7.54 -5.35 10.72
CA ILE A 408 -8.67 -5.64 11.62
C ILE A 408 -9.00 -4.49 12.59
N ASP A 409 -8.01 -3.66 12.92
CA ASP A 409 -8.17 -2.50 13.79
C ASP A 409 -8.39 -1.18 13.02
N ASP A 410 -8.60 -1.23 11.70
CA ASP A 410 -8.93 -0.02 10.94
C ASP A 410 -10.26 0.58 11.41
N MET A 411 -10.27 1.90 11.58
CA MET A 411 -11.43 2.62 12.10
C MET A 411 -12.52 2.77 11.03
N ILE A 412 -13.71 2.26 11.33
CA ILE A 412 -14.90 2.40 10.49
C ILE A 412 -15.63 3.68 10.89
N LYS A 413 -15.51 4.73 10.08
CA LYS A 413 -16.19 6.01 10.33
C LYS A 413 -16.63 6.70 9.04
N PRO A 414 -17.74 7.47 9.06
CA PRO A 414 -18.18 8.24 7.92
C PRO A 414 -17.18 9.35 7.57
N VAL A 415 -17.06 9.62 6.27
CA VAL A 415 -16.25 10.72 5.75
C VAL A 415 -17.02 12.04 5.92
N SER A 416 -16.35 13.05 6.49
CA SER A 416 -16.95 14.39 6.65
C SER A 416 -17.22 15.03 5.29
N LEU A 417 -18.25 15.89 5.22
CA LEU A 417 -18.61 16.59 4.00
C LEU A 417 -17.43 17.44 3.49
N VAL A 418 -16.92 17.12 2.30
CA VAL A 418 -15.78 17.82 1.68
C VAL A 418 -16.22 19.12 1.01
N ASP A 419 -17.32 19.08 0.25
CA ASP A 419 -17.88 20.25 -0.44
C ASP A 419 -19.00 20.91 0.39
N ASN A 420 -18.67 22.05 0.99
CA ASN A 420 -19.59 22.82 1.82
C ASN A 420 -20.80 23.41 1.05
N THR A 421 -20.78 23.44 -0.29
CA THR A 421 -21.95 23.89 -1.06
C THR A 421 -23.16 22.96 -0.92
N PHE A 422 -22.92 21.69 -0.58
CA PHE A 422 -23.96 20.70 -0.31
C PHE A 422 -24.38 20.65 1.18
N ARG A 423 -23.89 21.58 2.02
CA ARG A 423 -24.24 21.59 3.44
C ARG A 423 -25.75 21.75 3.61
N GLY A 424 -26.38 20.79 4.29
CA GLY A 424 -27.83 20.77 4.50
C GLY A 424 -28.65 20.32 3.29
N HIS A 425 -28.00 19.83 2.23
CA HIS A 425 -28.71 19.29 1.07
C HIS A 425 -29.54 18.05 1.45
N LYS A 426 -30.77 17.96 0.91
CA LYS A 426 -31.75 16.89 1.21
C LYS A 426 -31.20 15.48 0.98
N ILE A 427 -30.24 15.34 0.06
CA ILE A 427 -29.59 14.05 -0.24
C ILE A 427 -29.02 13.33 0.99
N PHE A 428 -28.46 14.08 1.96
CA PHE A 428 -27.88 13.48 3.17
C PHE A 428 -28.93 13.05 4.20
N THR A 429 -30.20 13.40 3.94
CA THR A 429 -31.39 12.94 4.67
C THR A 429 -32.27 12.00 3.83
N THR A 430 -31.86 11.70 2.59
CA THR A 430 -32.51 10.69 1.74
C THR A 430 -32.02 9.31 2.16
N PRO A 431 -32.91 8.35 2.51
CA PRO A 431 -32.48 7.03 2.92
C PRO A 431 -31.78 6.25 1.80
N ILE A 432 -30.79 5.44 2.19
CA ILE A 432 -30.13 4.45 1.33
C ILE A 432 -30.48 3.07 1.87
N VAL A 433 -31.02 2.21 1.03
CA VAL A 433 -31.36 0.83 1.36
C VAL A 433 -30.39 -0.09 0.62
N ILE A 434 -29.63 -0.89 1.37
CA ILE A 434 -28.70 -1.87 0.82
C ILE A 434 -29.36 -3.25 0.92
N ILE A 435 -29.40 -3.97 -0.20
CA ILE A 435 -29.83 -5.36 -0.27
C ILE A 435 -28.57 -6.22 -0.45
N PRO A 436 -28.09 -6.90 0.61
CA PRO A 436 -26.89 -7.72 0.54
C PRO A 436 -27.12 -8.95 -0.34
N GLY A 437 -26.06 -9.37 -1.03
CA GLY A 437 -26.01 -10.65 -1.74
C GLY A 437 -25.44 -11.76 -0.87
N VAL A 438 -25.14 -12.89 -1.49
CA VAL A 438 -24.54 -14.06 -0.81
C VAL A 438 -23.02 -14.00 -0.72
N ASP A 439 -22.35 -13.14 -1.49
CA ASP A 439 -20.90 -12.94 -1.39
C ASP A 439 -20.57 -11.97 -0.24
N HIS A 440 -20.01 -12.54 0.83
CA HIS A 440 -19.65 -11.84 2.06
C HIS A 440 -18.66 -10.68 1.83
N ASN A 441 -17.63 -10.87 1.00
CA ASN A 441 -16.63 -9.83 0.75
C ASN A 441 -17.22 -8.70 -0.11
N ALA A 442 -18.05 -9.06 -1.10
CA ALA A 442 -18.74 -8.08 -1.91
C ALA A 442 -19.70 -7.20 -1.08
N VAL A 443 -20.37 -7.77 -0.08
CA VAL A 443 -21.22 -7.02 0.87
C VAL A 443 -20.38 -6.04 1.69
N VAL A 444 -19.25 -6.48 2.25
CA VAL A 444 -18.33 -5.58 2.97
C VAL A 444 -17.86 -4.44 2.08
N ASN A 445 -17.43 -4.72 0.85
CA ASN A 445 -16.94 -3.70 -0.06
C ASN A 445 -18.05 -2.69 -0.41
N THR A 446 -19.30 -3.14 -0.51
CA THR A 446 -20.48 -2.27 -0.64
C THR A 446 -20.62 -1.35 0.57
N PHE A 447 -20.48 -1.88 1.80
CA PHE A 447 -20.60 -1.10 3.03
C PHE A 447 -19.46 -0.09 3.18
N GLN A 448 -18.22 -0.50 2.86
CA GLN A 448 -17.04 0.36 2.88
C GLN A 448 -17.17 1.52 1.88
N THR A 449 -17.51 1.24 0.62
CA THR A 449 -17.69 2.31 -0.38
C THR A 449 -18.90 3.20 -0.08
N THR A 450 -19.91 2.68 0.63
CA THR A 450 -21.03 3.48 1.13
C THR A 450 -20.59 4.41 2.26
N ILE A 451 -19.93 3.93 3.31
CA ILE A 451 -19.52 4.77 4.45
C ILE A 451 -18.48 5.83 4.06
N MET A 452 -17.73 5.58 2.99
CA MET A 452 -16.79 6.52 2.39
C MET A 452 -17.44 7.68 1.62
N GLN A 453 -18.75 7.64 1.37
CA GLN A 453 -19.45 8.74 0.71
C GLN A 453 -19.41 10.00 1.57
N SER A 454 -18.81 11.07 1.03
CA SER A 454 -18.65 12.35 1.73
C SER A 454 -20.00 12.92 2.19
N GLY A 455 -20.12 13.20 3.49
CA GLY A 455 -21.34 13.77 4.08
C GLY A 455 -22.44 12.74 4.40
N LEU A 456 -22.20 11.44 4.19
CA LEU A 456 -23.14 10.40 4.56
C LEU A 456 -23.50 10.48 6.05
N ASN A 457 -24.79 10.37 6.35
CA ASN A 457 -25.28 10.04 7.67
C ASN A 457 -25.53 8.52 7.78
N PRO A 458 -24.73 7.75 8.54
CA PRO A 458 -24.90 6.30 8.66
C PRO A 458 -26.28 5.86 9.13
N LYS A 459 -26.96 6.71 9.93
CA LYS A 459 -28.33 6.45 10.39
C LYS A 459 -29.36 6.50 9.27
N MET A 460 -29.04 7.05 8.10
CA MET A 460 -29.93 7.03 6.92
C MET A 460 -29.69 5.80 6.03
N VAL A 461 -28.72 4.94 6.38
CA VAL A 461 -28.49 3.68 5.68
C VAL A 461 -29.26 2.56 6.39
N LEU A 462 -30.03 1.81 5.62
CA LEU A 462 -30.80 0.64 6.06
C LEU A 462 -30.34 -0.59 5.30
N VAL A 463 -29.86 -1.60 6.00
CA VAL A 463 -29.52 -2.91 5.45
C VAL A 463 -30.72 -3.84 5.61
N CYS A 464 -31.29 -4.29 4.50
CA CYS A 464 -32.42 -5.23 4.48
C CYS A 464 -31.90 -6.64 4.16
N TRP A 465 -31.77 -7.50 5.16
CA TRP A 465 -31.08 -8.81 5.05
C TRP A 465 -32.06 -9.99 5.18
N ASP A 466 -31.78 -11.11 4.51
CA ASP A 466 -32.59 -12.34 4.62
C ASP A 466 -32.34 -13.00 5.98
N GLU A 467 -33.39 -13.36 6.71
CA GLU A 467 -33.34 -13.93 8.07
C GLU A 467 -32.41 -15.15 8.24
N LYS A 468 -32.05 -15.84 7.15
CA LYS A 468 -31.06 -16.92 7.15
C LYS A 468 -29.61 -16.46 7.34
N PHE A 469 -29.32 -15.18 7.15
CA PHE A 469 -27.98 -14.59 7.24
C PHE A 469 -27.93 -13.48 8.31
N PRO A 470 -28.13 -13.83 9.61
CA PRO A 470 -28.13 -12.87 10.71
C PRO A 470 -26.81 -12.12 10.89
N GLU A 471 -25.70 -12.63 10.35
CA GLU A 471 -24.41 -11.95 10.36
C GLU A 471 -24.46 -10.56 9.72
N PHE A 472 -25.35 -10.32 8.75
CA PHE A 472 -25.49 -9.01 8.12
C PHE A 472 -26.06 -7.94 9.05
N ALA A 473 -26.78 -8.33 10.11
CA ALA A 473 -27.24 -7.40 11.14
C ALA A 473 -26.05 -6.85 11.95
N GLU A 474 -25.21 -7.74 12.46
CA GLU A 474 -24.02 -7.40 13.25
C GLU A 474 -23.00 -6.64 12.39
N LEU A 475 -22.83 -7.05 11.13
CA LEU A 475 -22.00 -6.31 10.18
C LEU A 475 -22.52 -4.88 9.97
N ALA A 476 -23.83 -4.68 9.78
CA ALA A 476 -24.40 -3.35 9.61
C ALA A 476 -24.17 -2.46 10.84
N GLU A 477 -24.25 -3.03 12.04
CA GLU A 477 -24.00 -2.33 13.31
C GLU A 477 -22.55 -1.84 13.43
N LEU A 478 -21.56 -2.61 12.95
CA LEU A 478 -20.15 -2.18 12.91
C LEU A 478 -19.95 -0.90 12.08
N PHE A 479 -20.77 -0.70 11.05
CA PHE A 479 -20.75 0.51 10.20
C PHE A 479 -21.68 1.62 10.71
N GLY A 480 -22.40 1.40 11.81
CA GLY A 480 -23.40 2.33 12.34
C GLY A 480 -24.65 2.46 11.47
N PHE A 481 -24.92 1.47 10.62
CA PHE A 481 -26.10 1.42 9.76
C PHE A 481 -27.30 0.84 10.51
N GLN A 482 -28.51 1.23 10.11
CA GLN A 482 -29.72 0.55 10.54
C GLN A 482 -29.85 -0.79 9.80
N ASN A 483 -30.53 -1.77 10.39
CA ASN A 483 -30.80 -3.04 9.74
C ASN A 483 -32.23 -3.56 10.01
N ARG A 484 -32.79 -4.33 9.07
CA ARG A 484 -34.08 -5.02 9.21
C ARG A 484 -33.99 -6.40 8.55
N SER A 485 -34.46 -7.40 9.28
CA SER A 485 -34.60 -8.76 8.75
C SER A 485 -35.80 -8.85 7.81
N LEU A 486 -35.67 -9.66 6.76
CA LEU A 486 -36.68 -10.01 5.79
C LEU A 486 -36.92 -11.51 5.83
N LEU A 487 -38.20 -11.92 5.70
CA LEU A 487 -38.56 -13.33 5.55
C LEU A 487 -37.83 -13.94 4.36
N SER A 488 -37.30 -15.14 4.53
CA SER A 488 -36.44 -15.76 3.53
C SER A 488 -37.14 -15.95 2.18
N SER A 489 -36.38 -15.88 1.08
CA SER A 489 -36.86 -16.24 -0.26
C SER A 489 -35.77 -16.93 -1.08
N THR A 490 -36.18 -17.80 -2.00
CA THR A 490 -35.30 -18.45 -2.98
C THR A 490 -35.01 -17.58 -4.19
N ARG A 491 -35.74 -16.47 -4.38
CA ARG A 491 -35.60 -15.56 -5.52
C ARG A 491 -35.22 -14.17 -5.04
N TYR A 492 -34.08 -13.67 -5.50
CA TYR A 492 -33.65 -12.29 -5.21
C TYR A 492 -34.70 -11.23 -5.56
N THR A 493 -35.47 -11.43 -6.64
CA THR A 493 -36.54 -10.49 -7.01
C THR A 493 -37.57 -10.31 -5.91
N GLU A 494 -37.91 -11.38 -5.18
CA GLU A 494 -38.82 -11.29 -4.02
C GLU A 494 -38.15 -10.62 -2.82
N VAL A 495 -36.86 -10.86 -2.59
CA VAL A 495 -36.08 -10.15 -1.55
C VAL A 495 -36.07 -8.65 -1.81
N MET A 496 -35.78 -8.24 -3.05
CA MET A 496 -35.83 -6.85 -3.48
C MET A 496 -37.22 -6.23 -3.25
N MET A 497 -38.29 -6.92 -3.65
CA MET A 497 -39.66 -6.44 -3.43
C MET A 497 -39.97 -6.23 -1.94
N LYS A 498 -39.60 -7.20 -1.09
CA LYS A 498 -39.74 -7.08 0.37
C LYS A 498 -38.91 -5.93 0.94
N ALA A 499 -37.71 -5.69 0.42
CA ALA A 499 -36.84 -4.59 0.82
C ALA A 499 -37.44 -3.22 0.45
N ILE A 500 -38.01 -3.08 -0.75
CA ILE A 500 -38.72 -1.86 -1.18
C ILE A 500 -39.92 -1.58 -0.28
N ASP A 501 -40.74 -2.59 0.01
CA ASP A 501 -41.87 -2.45 0.94
C ASP A 501 -41.40 -2.07 2.36
N MET A 502 -40.30 -2.68 2.84
CA MET A 502 -39.72 -2.38 4.14
C MET A 502 -39.19 -0.94 4.21
N ALA A 503 -38.57 -0.45 3.13
CA ALA A 503 -37.97 0.88 3.07
C ALA A 503 -38.98 1.98 3.44
N TRP A 504 -40.15 1.99 2.82
CA TRP A 504 -41.19 2.99 3.12
C TRP A 504 -41.99 2.71 4.39
N LYS A 505 -41.92 1.49 4.95
CA LYS A 505 -42.40 1.24 6.32
C LYS A 505 -41.48 1.89 7.36
N VAL A 506 -40.16 1.83 7.15
CA VAL A 506 -39.17 2.43 8.05
C VAL A 506 -39.10 3.95 7.85
N PHE A 507 -39.21 4.42 6.62
CA PHE A 507 -39.10 5.83 6.26
C PHE A 507 -40.38 6.38 5.60
N PRO A 508 -41.53 6.41 6.32
CA PRO A 508 -42.82 6.74 5.73
C PRO A 508 -42.91 8.18 5.23
N GLN A 509 -42.10 9.11 5.75
CA GLN A 509 -42.12 10.52 5.36
C GLN A 509 -41.21 10.84 4.17
N GLN A 510 -40.42 9.88 3.68
CA GLN A 510 -39.42 10.13 2.64
C GLN A 510 -40.01 9.97 1.25
N GLU A 511 -39.89 11.03 0.44
CA GLU A 511 -40.41 11.08 -0.94
C GLU A 511 -39.55 10.28 -1.92
N HIS A 512 -38.27 10.08 -1.59
CA HIS A 512 -37.30 9.37 -2.41
C HIS A 512 -36.50 8.42 -1.53
N ILE A 513 -36.15 7.26 -2.06
CA ILE A 513 -35.25 6.30 -1.42
C ILE A 513 -34.26 5.79 -2.45
N ILE A 514 -33.00 5.70 -2.07
CA ILE A 514 -31.92 5.12 -2.87
C ILE A 514 -31.83 3.64 -2.55
N PHE A 515 -31.75 2.78 -3.56
CA PHE A 515 -31.60 1.33 -3.43
C PHE A 515 -30.29 0.89 -4.05
N ILE A 516 -29.46 0.21 -3.26
CA ILE A 516 -28.19 -0.39 -3.67
C ILE A 516 -28.39 -1.90 -3.72
N GLU A 517 -28.26 -2.45 -4.93
CA GLU A 517 -28.35 -3.88 -5.19
C GLU A 517 -27.08 -4.63 -4.74
N GLU A 518 -27.18 -5.96 -4.70
CA GLU A 518 -26.07 -6.82 -4.30
C GLU A 518 -24.80 -6.62 -5.16
N GLU A 519 -23.63 -6.71 -4.51
CA GLU A 519 -22.26 -6.66 -5.07
C GLU A 519 -21.92 -5.40 -5.89
N LEU A 520 -22.44 -4.25 -5.47
CA LEU A 520 -22.11 -2.94 -6.03
C LEU A 520 -21.05 -2.20 -5.23
N LEU A 521 -20.06 -1.66 -5.93
CA LEU A 521 -19.14 -0.65 -5.38
C LEU A 521 -19.61 0.74 -5.82
N LEU A 522 -19.73 1.66 -4.87
CA LEU A 522 -20.15 3.03 -5.15
C LEU A 522 -18.96 3.87 -5.62
N SER A 523 -19.15 4.69 -6.66
CA SER A 523 -18.13 5.66 -7.05
C SER A 523 -17.92 6.71 -5.95
N PRO A 524 -16.75 7.37 -5.90
CA PRO A 524 -16.48 8.40 -4.88
C PRO A 524 -17.45 9.60 -4.91
N ASP A 525 -18.08 9.89 -6.06
CA ASP A 525 -19.07 10.95 -6.25
C ASP A 525 -20.53 10.46 -6.23
N PHE A 526 -20.82 9.21 -5.86
CA PHE A 526 -22.17 8.64 -6.01
C PHE A 526 -23.26 9.52 -5.37
N LEU A 527 -23.06 9.97 -4.13
CA LEU A 527 -24.03 10.87 -3.49
C LEU A 527 -24.08 12.26 -4.14
N PHE A 528 -22.96 12.79 -4.65
CA PHE A 528 -22.94 14.05 -5.38
C PHE A 528 -23.68 13.97 -6.71
N TYR A 529 -23.59 12.83 -7.41
CA TYR A 529 -24.36 12.54 -8.61
C TYR A 529 -25.87 12.52 -8.32
N MET A 530 -26.27 11.78 -7.28
CA MET A 530 -27.68 11.70 -6.87
C MET A 530 -28.21 13.06 -6.42
N ALA A 531 -27.40 13.82 -5.67
CA ALA A 531 -27.74 15.16 -5.20
C ALA A 531 -28.02 16.14 -6.36
N GLN A 532 -27.13 16.15 -7.36
CA GLN A 532 -27.28 17.03 -8.52
C GLN A 532 -28.44 16.60 -9.42
N SER A 533 -28.78 15.31 -9.48
CA SER A 533 -29.87 14.77 -10.30
C SER A 533 -31.26 14.89 -9.65
N LEU A 534 -31.31 14.98 -8.31
CA LEU A 534 -32.55 15.03 -7.54
C LEU A 534 -33.52 16.14 -7.99
N PRO A 535 -33.11 17.39 -8.25
CA PRO A 535 -34.03 18.44 -8.67
C PRO A 535 -34.77 18.13 -9.98
N ALA A 536 -34.12 17.42 -10.92
CA ALA A 536 -34.77 16.99 -12.16
C ALA A 536 -35.85 15.92 -11.88
N LEU A 537 -35.54 14.96 -11.00
CA LEU A 537 -36.45 13.90 -10.60
C LEU A 537 -37.69 14.44 -9.86
N GLU A 538 -37.51 15.45 -8.99
CA GLU A 538 -38.59 16.05 -8.21
C GLU A 538 -39.59 16.80 -9.10
N VAL A 539 -39.11 17.55 -10.10
CA VAL A 539 -39.96 18.43 -10.91
C VAL A 539 -40.64 17.72 -12.08
N ASP A 540 -40.02 16.70 -12.67
CA ASP A 540 -40.56 16.01 -13.85
C ASP A 540 -41.34 14.75 -13.46
N THR A 541 -42.65 14.74 -13.73
CA THR A 541 -43.53 13.60 -13.43
C THR A 541 -43.35 12.43 -14.39
N SER A 542 -42.71 12.64 -15.55
CA SER A 542 -42.39 11.58 -16.50
C SER A 542 -41.13 10.79 -16.13
N LEU A 543 -40.39 11.22 -15.10
CA LEU A 543 -39.24 10.49 -14.58
C LEU A 543 -39.64 9.55 -13.45
N LEU A 544 -39.27 8.28 -13.58
CA LEU A 544 -39.53 7.24 -12.59
C LEU A 544 -38.46 7.24 -11.49
N ALA A 545 -37.20 7.38 -11.90
CA ALA A 545 -36.03 7.20 -11.06
C ALA A 545 -34.79 7.89 -11.65
N VAL A 546 -33.73 7.92 -10.84
CA VAL A 546 -32.35 8.16 -11.29
C VAL A 546 -31.55 6.88 -11.01
N SER A 547 -30.91 6.30 -12.02
CA SER A 547 -30.01 5.15 -11.86
C SER A 547 -28.56 5.61 -12.01
N ALA A 548 -27.65 4.96 -11.27
CA ALA A 548 -26.21 5.14 -11.37
C ALA A 548 -25.57 4.27 -12.48
N TRP A 549 -26.36 3.46 -13.18
CA TRP A 549 -25.86 2.48 -14.13
C TRP A 549 -26.21 2.82 -15.58
N ASN A 550 -25.20 2.86 -16.44
CA ASN A 550 -25.37 2.89 -17.88
C ASN A 550 -25.20 1.48 -18.46
N TYR A 551 -26.22 0.94 -19.14
CA TYR A 551 -26.14 -0.35 -19.84
C TYR A 551 -25.01 -0.40 -20.88
N ASN A 552 -24.75 0.70 -21.57
CA ASN A 552 -23.73 0.80 -22.62
C ASN A 552 -22.45 1.54 -22.13
N GLY A 553 -22.23 1.55 -20.82
CA GLY A 553 -21.11 2.18 -20.14
C GLY A 553 -19.75 1.47 -20.28
N TYR A 554 -19.35 1.06 -21.49
CA TYR A 554 -18.07 0.35 -21.73
C TYR A 554 -16.89 1.32 -21.90
N GLU A 555 -15.65 0.83 -21.77
CA GLU A 555 -14.41 1.62 -21.97
C GLU A 555 -14.40 2.48 -23.24
N ASN A 556 -14.91 1.95 -24.35
CA ASN A 556 -14.91 2.68 -25.62
C ASN A 556 -16.15 3.56 -25.82
N THR A 557 -17.20 3.37 -25.04
CA THR A 557 -18.52 3.99 -25.30
C THR A 557 -19.02 4.92 -24.19
N SER A 558 -18.15 5.29 -23.25
CA SER A 558 -18.54 5.98 -22.03
C SER A 558 -17.37 6.79 -21.47
N GLU A 559 -17.34 8.09 -21.77
CA GLU A 559 -16.16 8.91 -21.53
C GLU A 559 -16.50 10.22 -20.81
N ASN A 560 -17.71 10.73 -20.98
CA ASN A 560 -18.10 12.04 -20.46
C ASN A 560 -18.75 11.93 -19.08
N ARG A 561 -17.93 12.09 -18.04
CA ARG A 561 -18.38 12.02 -16.65
C ARG A 561 -19.51 13.00 -16.31
N SER A 562 -19.64 14.14 -16.98
CA SER A 562 -20.65 15.16 -16.67
C SER A 562 -21.98 14.97 -17.40
N LEU A 563 -22.07 14.05 -18.36
CA LEU A 563 -23.21 13.87 -19.25
C LEU A 563 -24.26 12.90 -18.68
N LEU A 564 -25.53 13.19 -18.96
CA LEU A 564 -26.70 12.46 -18.49
C LEU A 564 -27.65 12.17 -19.66
N TYR A 565 -28.38 11.05 -19.57
CA TYR A 565 -29.37 10.62 -20.54
C TYR A 565 -30.71 10.34 -19.87
N ARG A 566 -31.78 10.48 -20.65
CA ARG A 566 -33.08 9.85 -20.37
C ARG A 566 -33.16 8.55 -21.15
N VAL A 567 -33.61 7.48 -20.52
CA VAL A 567 -33.77 6.16 -21.14
C VAL A 567 -35.10 5.53 -20.74
N GLU A 568 -35.70 4.76 -21.65
CA GLU A 568 -36.98 4.07 -21.43
C GLU A 568 -36.84 2.84 -20.53
N ASP A 569 -35.66 2.21 -20.50
CA ASP A 569 -35.40 1.05 -19.66
C ASP A 569 -35.16 1.49 -18.21
N PHE A 570 -35.67 0.70 -17.25
CA PHE A 570 -35.30 0.85 -15.85
C PHE A 570 -34.02 0.04 -15.56
N PRO A 571 -32.82 0.66 -15.37
CA PRO A 571 -31.57 -0.08 -15.30
C PRO A 571 -31.30 -0.75 -13.95
N GLY A 572 -31.86 -0.20 -12.88
CA GLY A 572 -31.56 -0.64 -11.52
C GLY A 572 -30.15 -0.24 -11.10
N LEU A 573 -29.48 -1.15 -10.40
CA LEU A 573 -28.07 -1.10 -9.99
C LEU A 573 -27.67 0.27 -9.40
N GLY A 574 -28.14 0.54 -8.18
CA GLY A 574 -27.92 1.82 -7.51
C GLY A 574 -28.87 2.90 -8.04
N PHE A 575 -30.10 2.95 -7.55
CA PHE A 575 -31.12 3.86 -8.10
C PHE A 575 -31.94 4.57 -7.03
N MET A 576 -32.32 5.81 -7.30
CA MET A 576 -33.21 6.63 -6.47
C MET A 576 -34.63 6.59 -7.02
N LEU A 577 -35.56 6.00 -6.27
CA LEU A 577 -36.94 5.78 -6.66
C LEU A 577 -37.90 6.76 -5.95
N LYS A 578 -38.89 7.27 -6.70
CA LYS A 578 -39.96 8.12 -6.15
C LYS A 578 -41.00 7.29 -5.41
N LYS A 579 -41.44 7.79 -4.25
CA LYS A 579 -42.50 7.18 -3.44
C LYS A 579 -43.83 7.07 -4.20
N ASP A 580 -44.19 8.09 -4.99
CA ASP A 580 -45.43 8.09 -5.77
C ASP A 580 -45.47 6.97 -6.81
N ILE A 581 -44.32 6.70 -7.44
CA ILE A 581 -44.19 5.59 -8.40
C ILE A 581 -44.39 4.26 -7.68
N TYR A 582 -43.76 4.09 -6.52
CA TYR A 582 -43.95 2.91 -5.70
C TYR A 582 -45.42 2.73 -5.27
N LEU A 583 -46.03 3.74 -4.64
CA LEU A 583 -47.38 3.63 -4.09
C LEU A 583 -48.46 3.42 -5.15
N ASN A 584 -48.37 4.13 -6.27
CA ASN A 584 -49.45 4.15 -7.26
C ASN A 584 -49.31 3.04 -8.31
N HIS A 585 -48.10 2.56 -8.56
CA HIS A 585 -47.83 1.66 -9.71
C HIS A 585 -47.13 0.35 -9.35
N MET A 586 -46.35 0.30 -8.27
CA MET A 586 -45.59 -0.91 -7.91
C MET A 586 -46.25 -1.69 -6.78
N LYS A 587 -46.63 -1.02 -5.70
CA LYS A 587 -47.18 -1.65 -4.49
C LYS A 587 -48.37 -2.54 -4.84
N ASP A 588 -48.37 -3.76 -4.28
CA ASP A 588 -49.34 -4.83 -4.55
C ASP A 588 -49.38 -5.37 -6.00
N ARG A 589 -48.61 -4.79 -6.93
CA ARG A 589 -48.55 -5.15 -8.37
C ARG A 589 -47.14 -5.49 -8.85
N LEU A 590 -46.19 -5.68 -7.94
CA LEU A 590 -44.79 -5.96 -8.26
C LEU A 590 -44.63 -7.20 -9.18
N LYS A 591 -45.49 -8.21 -9.04
CA LYS A 591 -45.48 -9.39 -9.93
C LYS A 591 -45.75 -9.05 -11.40
N GLU A 592 -46.43 -7.94 -11.68
CA GLU A 592 -46.82 -7.54 -13.03
C GLU A 592 -45.74 -6.77 -13.80
N CYS A 593 -44.89 -6.01 -13.10
CA CYS A 593 -43.81 -5.21 -13.70
C CYS A 593 -42.41 -5.83 -13.55
N CYS A 594 -42.23 -6.61 -12.48
CA CYS A 594 -40.95 -6.72 -11.80
C CYS A 594 -40.57 -8.19 -11.49
N SER A 595 -41.09 -9.12 -12.29
CA SER A 595 -40.89 -10.58 -12.12
C SER A 595 -39.48 -11.08 -12.49
N ARG A 596 -38.70 -10.26 -13.20
CA ARG A 596 -37.30 -10.50 -13.61
C ARG A 596 -36.34 -9.61 -12.83
N ARG A 597 -35.03 -9.80 -13.01
CA ARG A 597 -34.01 -8.92 -12.38
C ARG A 597 -34.22 -7.48 -12.89
N ILE A 598 -33.90 -6.48 -12.07
CA ILE A 598 -34.15 -5.07 -12.43
C ILE A 598 -33.39 -4.70 -13.71
N TRP A 599 -32.14 -5.14 -13.83
CA TRP A 599 -31.30 -4.96 -15.01
C TRP A 599 -31.80 -5.68 -16.28
N ASP A 600 -32.89 -6.44 -16.22
CA ASP A 600 -33.57 -6.90 -17.45
C ASP A 600 -34.47 -5.81 -18.03
N GLY A 601 -34.60 -4.66 -17.36
CA GLY A 601 -35.41 -3.51 -17.74
C GLY A 601 -36.84 -3.68 -17.27
N TRP A 602 -37.13 -3.33 -16.01
CA TRP A 602 -38.51 -3.31 -15.52
C TRP A 602 -39.38 -2.36 -16.35
N SER A 603 -40.57 -2.84 -16.70
CA SER A 603 -41.58 -2.07 -17.41
C SER A 603 -42.81 -1.93 -16.53
N ILE A 604 -43.10 -0.71 -16.09
CA ILE A 604 -44.21 -0.42 -15.21
C ILE A 604 -45.47 -0.22 -16.07
N LYS A 605 -46.48 -1.07 -15.87
CA LYS A 605 -47.75 -0.98 -16.61
C LYS A 605 -48.38 0.40 -16.43
N ASN A 606 -48.98 0.91 -17.51
CA ASN A 606 -49.63 2.22 -17.60
C ASN A 606 -48.69 3.44 -17.47
N LEU A 607 -47.37 3.24 -17.58
CA LEU A 607 -46.35 4.29 -17.64
C LEU A 607 -45.38 4.03 -18.80
N ALA A 608 -45.93 3.80 -20.00
CA ALA A 608 -45.13 3.43 -21.18
C ALA A 608 -44.17 4.54 -21.64
N ASP A 609 -44.52 5.82 -21.40
CA ASP A 609 -43.72 6.99 -21.78
C ASP A 609 -42.82 7.52 -20.66
N ALA A 610 -42.68 6.77 -19.56
CA ALA A 610 -41.90 7.19 -18.41
C ALA A 610 -40.46 6.68 -18.50
N GLU A 611 -39.51 7.50 -18.02
CA GLU A 611 -38.09 7.30 -18.28
C GLU A 611 -37.27 7.37 -16.99
N VAL A 612 -36.02 6.95 -17.09
CA VAL A 612 -35.03 6.99 -16.00
C VAL A 612 -33.85 7.84 -16.43
N ILE A 613 -33.32 8.66 -15.51
CA ILE A 613 -32.04 9.36 -15.73
C ILE A 613 -30.90 8.37 -15.50
N VAL A 614 -29.96 8.31 -16.43
CA VAL A 614 -28.69 7.55 -16.29
C VAL A 614 -27.50 8.44 -16.63
N PRO A 615 -26.32 8.20 -16.07
CA PRO A 615 -25.12 8.90 -16.48
C PRO A 615 -24.54 8.31 -17.77
N ASP A 616 -23.68 9.05 -18.45
CA ASP A 616 -22.85 8.47 -19.50
C ASP A 616 -21.81 7.50 -18.89
N VAL A 617 -21.09 7.94 -17.85
CA VAL A 617 -20.15 7.10 -17.07
C VAL A 617 -20.82 6.60 -15.80
N SER A 618 -20.88 5.29 -15.58
CA SER A 618 -21.54 4.70 -14.41
C SER A 618 -20.96 5.20 -13.08
N ARG A 619 -21.82 5.35 -12.08
CA ARG A 619 -21.50 5.75 -10.70
C ARG A 619 -21.52 4.57 -9.72
N VAL A 620 -21.68 3.38 -10.26
CA VAL A 620 -21.46 2.13 -9.56
C VAL A 620 -20.69 1.18 -10.44
N TYR A 621 -19.84 0.37 -9.82
CA TYR A 621 -19.21 -0.77 -10.44
C TYR A 621 -19.88 -2.04 -9.92
N ARG A 622 -20.28 -2.94 -10.83
CA ARG A 622 -20.85 -4.23 -10.47
C ARG A 622 -19.75 -5.27 -10.49
N GLN A 623 -19.50 -5.93 -9.36
CA GLN A 623 -18.48 -6.97 -9.28
C GLN A 623 -18.84 -8.17 -10.16
N PRO A 624 -17.89 -8.85 -10.82
CA PRO A 624 -18.20 -9.99 -11.69
C PRO A 624 -18.70 -11.21 -10.89
N PHE A 625 -19.84 -11.78 -11.27
CA PHE A 625 -20.30 -13.08 -10.76
C PHE A 625 -19.57 -14.25 -11.42
N LEU A 626 -19.27 -15.30 -10.64
CA LEU A 626 -18.97 -16.65 -11.11
C LEU A 626 -20.23 -17.52 -10.95
N ASN A 627 -21.12 -17.54 -11.94
CA ASN A 627 -22.24 -18.49 -11.94
C ASN A 627 -22.48 -19.07 -13.35
N SER A 628 -22.71 -20.38 -13.42
CA SER A 628 -23.17 -21.11 -14.60
C SER A 628 -24.68 -20.91 -14.79
N ALA A 629 -25.10 -19.68 -15.09
CA ALA A 629 -26.48 -19.39 -15.45
C ALA A 629 -26.77 -19.79 -16.90
N SER A 630 -28.01 -20.17 -17.22
CA SER A 630 -28.45 -20.48 -18.60
C SER A 630 -28.31 -19.31 -19.59
N ASN A 631 -28.10 -18.09 -19.09
CA ASN A 631 -27.99 -16.85 -19.87
C ASN A 631 -26.57 -16.25 -19.78
N GLU A 632 -25.56 -17.11 -19.67
CA GLU A 632 -24.16 -16.74 -19.44
C GLU A 632 -23.66 -15.66 -20.44
N ASP A 633 -24.06 -15.76 -21.71
CA ASP A 633 -23.65 -14.82 -22.77
C ASP A 633 -24.21 -13.41 -22.56
N TYR A 634 -25.47 -13.29 -22.14
CA TYR A 634 -26.07 -11.98 -21.83
C TYR A 634 -25.41 -11.33 -20.61
N LEU A 635 -25.16 -12.10 -19.55
CA LEU A 635 -24.49 -11.60 -18.35
C LEU A 635 -23.03 -11.23 -18.61
N LYS A 636 -22.33 -11.99 -19.45
CA LYS A 636 -20.97 -11.65 -19.93
C LYS A 636 -20.95 -10.29 -20.62
N ILE A 637 -21.93 -10.03 -21.49
CA ILE A 637 -22.06 -8.74 -22.18
C ILE A 637 -22.32 -7.62 -21.18
N LEU A 638 -23.23 -7.81 -20.22
CA LEU A 638 -23.58 -6.76 -19.25
C LEU A 638 -22.47 -6.47 -18.24
N PHE A 639 -21.82 -7.49 -17.67
CA PHE A 639 -21.00 -7.31 -16.46
C PHE A 639 -19.53 -7.69 -16.62
N HIS A 640 -19.19 -8.59 -17.54
CA HIS A 640 -17.80 -9.10 -17.64
C HIS A 640 -16.94 -8.31 -18.63
N LYS A 641 -17.55 -7.62 -19.58
CA LYS A 641 -16.82 -6.72 -20.46
C LYS A 641 -16.24 -5.53 -19.68
N PRO A 642 -15.04 -5.03 -20.03
CA PRO A 642 -14.47 -3.84 -19.39
C PRO A 642 -15.42 -2.63 -19.46
N ARG A 643 -15.65 -1.99 -18.30
CA ARG A 643 -16.61 -0.90 -18.14
C ARG A 643 -15.97 0.32 -17.50
N MET A 644 -16.51 1.49 -17.85
CA MET A 644 -16.11 2.74 -17.23
C MET A 644 -16.94 3.00 -15.99
N THR A 645 -16.25 3.18 -14.86
CA THR A 645 -16.84 3.66 -13.62
C THR A 645 -16.12 4.94 -13.22
N ASN A 646 -16.87 5.92 -12.75
CA ASN A 646 -16.27 7.16 -12.31
C ASN A 646 -15.44 6.96 -11.03
N LEU A 647 -14.25 7.56 -10.98
CA LEU A 647 -13.36 7.58 -9.82
C LEU A 647 -13.07 9.01 -9.32
N GLU A 648 -13.60 10.03 -9.98
CA GLU A 648 -13.44 11.44 -9.58
C GLU A 648 -14.46 11.80 -8.49
N GLN A 649 -14.05 12.52 -7.43
CA GLN A 649 -14.90 12.81 -6.28
C GLN A 649 -15.93 13.95 -6.48
N HIS A 650 -15.65 14.89 -7.38
CA HIS A 650 -16.40 16.16 -7.46
C HIS A 650 -16.79 16.50 -8.91
N VAL A 651 -17.41 15.55 -9.60
CA VAL A 651 -17.86 15.78 -10.98
C VAL A 651 -19.07 16.72 -10.97
N LYS A 652 -18.93 17.87 -11.62
CA LYS A 652 -20.05 18.76 -11.90
C LYS A 652 -20.83 18.26 -13.11
N LEU A 653 -22.12 18.00 -12.94
CA LEU A 653 -23.00 17.56 -14.01
C LEU A 653 -23.36 18.73 -14.93
N SER A 654 -23.41 18.49 -16.23
CA SER A 654 -23.77 19.50 -17.23
C SER A 654 -25.26 19.44 -17.53
N ALA A 655 -25.86 20.59 -17.82
CA ALA A 655 -27.21 20.68 -18.40
C ALA A 655 -28.32 19.91 -17.65
N VAL A 656 -28.22 19.72 -16.31
CA VAL A 656 -29.22 18.97 -15.53
C VAL A 656 -30.64 19.50 -15.71
N LYS A 657 -30.79 20.83 -15.81
CA LYS A 657 -32.07 21.51 -16.07
C LYS A 657 -32.71 21.12 -17.41
N ASP A 658 -31.91 20.65 -18.37
CA ASP A 658 -32.33 20.26 -19.70
C ASP A 658 -32.86 18.82 -19.72
N LEU A 659 -32.80 18.09 -18.60
CA LEU A 659 -33.37 16.74 -18.46
C LEU A 659 -34.89 16.72 -18.27
N LYS A 660 -35.56 17.88 -18.18
CA LYS A 660 -37.02 17.93 -18.20
C LYS A 660 -37.53 17.52 -19.58
N LYS A 661 -38.56 16.68 -19.66
CA LYS A 661 -39.07 16.06 -20.90
C LYS A 661 -39.05 16.98 -22.13
N ASP A 662 -39.77 18.10 -22.11
CA ASP A 662 -39.90 18.98 -23.29
C ASP A 662 -38.59 19.71 -23.64
N VAL A 663 -37.80 20.05 -22.63
CA VAL A 663 -36.49 20.71 -22.81
C VAL A 663 -35.47 19.72 -23.37
N TYR A 664 -35.53 18.47 -22.90
CA TYR A 664 -34.68 17.38 -23.37
C TYR A 664 -34.94 17.08 -24.84
N GLU A 665 -36.21 16.96 -25.24
CA GLU A 665 -36.60 16.78 -26.63
C GLU A 665 -36.11 17.93 -27.52
N SER A 666 -36.34 19.18 -27.11
CA SER A 666 -35.92 20.36 -27.87
C SER A 666 -34.39 20.43 -28.01
N SER A 667 -33.66 20.13 -26.94
CA SER A 667 -32.20 20.13 -26.92
C SER A 667 -31.63 19.00 -27.77
N LEU A 668 -32.22 17.80 -27.69
CA LEU A 668 -31.82 16.63 -28.48
C LEU A 668 -32.06 16.87 -29.97
N GLN A 669 -33.21 17.39 -30.37
CA GLN A 669 -33.47 17.75 -31.77
C GLN A 669 -32.48 18.79 -32.29
N SER A 670 -32.12 19.79 -31.48
CA SER A 670 -31.08 20.77 -31.82
C SER A 670 -29.71 20.11 -32.00
N LEU A 671 -29.32 19.19 -31.11
CA LEU A 671 -28.08 18.42 -31.25
C LEU A 671 -28.07 17.58 -32.54
N LEU A 672 -29.17 16.89 -32.85
CA LEU A 672 -29.31 16.03 -34.03
C LEU A 672 -29.24 16.83 -35.33
N LYS A 673 -29.92 17.98 -35.42
CA LYS A 673 -29.86 18.87 -36.59
C LYS A 673 -28.44 19.37 -36.89
N ASN A 674 -27.62 19.51 -35.85
CA ASN A 674 -26.22 19.93 -35.94
C ASN A 674 -25.24 18.76 -36.01
N SER A 675 -25.72 17.51 -36.06
CA SER A 675 -24.87 16.32 -36.15
C SER A 675 -24.50 15.99 -37.60
N VAL A 676 -23.30 15.45 -37.80
CA VAL A 676 -22.84 15.03 -39.13
C VAL A 676 -23.26 13.57 -39.37
N PRO A 677 -24.01 13.28 -40.46
CA PRO A 677 -24.44 11.93 -40.76
C PRO A 677 -23.27 11.06 -41.26
N LEU A 678 -23.18 9.83 -40.77
CA LEU A 678 -22.19 8.84 -41.22
C LEU A 678 -22.86 7.79 -42.12
N ASP A 679 -22.24 7.51 -43.26
CA ASP A 679 -22.68 6.48 -44.20
C ASP A 679 -21.92 5.16 -44.00
N ILE A 680 -22.19 4.16 -44.86
CA ILE A 680 -21.59 2.83 -44.77
C ILE A 680 -20.06 2.83 -44.93
N SER A 681 -19.47 3.85 -45.59
CA SER A 681 -18.03 3.91 -45.86
C SER A 681 -17.19 3.93 -44.57
N TYR A 682 -17.71 4.55 -43.51
CA TYR A 682 -17.07 4.64 -42.19
C TYR A 682 -17.04 3.30 -41.42
N PHE A 683 -17.87 2.35 -41.83
CA PHE A 683 -18.02 1.05 -41.15
C PHE A 683 -17.41 -0.11 -41.93
N LYS A 684 -16.87 0.13 -43.14
CA LYS A 684 -16.44 -0.95 -44.03
C LYS A 684 -15.37 -1.86 -43.42
N ASP A 685 -14.36 -1.27 -42.81
CA ASP A 685 -13.22 -2.01 -42.26
C ASP A 685 -13.61 -2.81 -41.03
N CYS A 686 -14.46 -2.24 -40.18
CA CYS A 686 -15.01 -2.93 -39.01
C CYS A 686 -15.93 -4.09 -39.42
N LEU A 687 -16.81 -3.88 -40.40
CA LEU A 687 -17.77 -4.91 -40.80
C LEU A 687 -17.07 -6.09 -41.50
N LYS A 688 -15.91 -5.87 -42.14
CA LYS A 688 -15.06 -6.90 -42.79
C LYS A 688 -14.22 -7.71 -41.81
N ASN A 689 -13.55 -7.04 -40.89
CA ASN A 689 -12.59 -7.68 -39.99
C ASN A 689 -13.28 -8.06 -38.67
N SER A 690 -12.95 -9.23 -38.13
CA SER A 690 -13.32 -9.60 -36.75
C SER A 690 -12.97 -8.45 -35.77
N PRO A 691 -13.65 -8.28 -34.61
CA PRO A 691 -13.78 -7.02 -33.88
C PRO A 691 -12.50 -6.46 -33.19
N THR A 692 -11.32 -6.86 -33.65
CA THR A 692 -10.01 -6.51 -33.11
C THR A 692 -9.42 -5.19 -33.64
N PHE A 693 -10.04 -4.52 -34.62
CA PHE A 693 -9.63 -3.17 -35.07
C PHE A 693 -10.80 -2.16 -35.02
N LEU A 694 -10.92 -1.45 -33.89
CA LEU A 694 -12.00 -0.48 -33.58
C LEU A 694 -11.61 0.98 -33.92
N HIS A 695 -11.21 1.26 -35.16
CA HIS A 695 -10.92 2.65 -35.57
C HIS A 695 -11.91 3.14 -36.63
N ILE A 696 -13.03 3.70 -36.16
CA ILE A 696 -13.89 4.55 -36.99
C ILE A 696 -13.19 5.88 -37.20
N GLN A 697 -12.91 6.23 -38.45
CA GLN A 697 -12.27 7.49 -38.82
C GLN A 697 -13.33 8.58 -38.98
N TYR A 698 -13.57 9.33 -37.89
CA TYR A 698 -14.53 10.43 -37.92
C TYR A 698 -14.07 11.58 -38.82
N PRO A 699 -15.01 12.29 -39.49
CA PRO A 699 -14.71 13.49 -40.28
C PRO A 699 -13.92 14.56 -39.52
N GLN A 700 -14.16 14.70 -38.21
CA GLN A 700 -13.46 15.63 -37.32
C GLN A 700 -13.18 14.95 -35.96
N LYS A 701 -12.12 15.39 -35.25
CA LYS A 701 -11.70 14.77 -33.98
C LYS A 701 -12.68 14.95 -32.81
N LYS A 702 -13.51 16.01 -32.82
CA LYS A 702 -14.51 16.29 -31.77
C LYS A 702 -15.78 16.87 -32.40
N GLY A 703 -16.86 16.11 -32.37
CA GLY A 703 -18.15 16.52 -32.91
C GLY A 703 -19.31 15.61 -32.51
N ASN A 704 -20.47 15.89 -33.08
CA ASN A 704 -21.69 15.10 -32.94
C ASN A 704 -21.94 14.35 -34.26
N TYR A 705 -22.14 13.03 -34.19
CA TYR A 705 -22.33 12.19 -35.36
C TYR A 705 -23.60 11.36 -35.25
N VAL A 706 -24.30 11.18 -36.37
CA VAL A 706 -25.54 10.42 -36.43
C VAL A 706 -25.47 9.33 -37.49
N VAL A 707 -25.98 8.15 -37.16
CA VAL A 707 -26.12 7.02 -38.08
C VAL A 707 -27.59 6.69 -38.21
N TYR A 708 -28.09 6.76 -39.43
CA TYR A 708 -29.47 6.38 -39.76
C TYR A 708 -29.50 4.96 -40.32
N TYR A 709 -30.42 4.13 -39.85
CA TYR A 709 -30.57 2.75 -40.33
C TYR A 709 -32.04 2.36 -40.55
N GLU A 710 -32.26 1.43 -41.48
CA GLU A 710 -33.60 0.92 -41.80
C GLU A 710 -34.04 -0.20 -40.85
N GLN A 711 -35.33 -0.20 -40.55
CA GLN A 711 -36.01 -1.15 -39.69
C GLN A 711 -37.32 -1.60 -40.36
N SER A 712 -37.50 -2.91 -40.47
CA SER A 712 -38.76 -3.48 -40.98
C SER A 712 -39.95 -3.25 -40.03
N ASN A 713 -39.70 -3.18 -38.72
CA ASN A 713 -40.67 -2.88 -37.68
C ASN A 713 -39.94 -2.42 -36.40
N ILE A 714 -40.69 -1.96 -35.39
CA ILE A 714 -40.11 -1.39 -34.15
C ILE A 714 -39.25 -2.36 -33.33
N LYS A 715 -39.35 -3.67 -33.59
CA LYS A 715 -38.54 -4.71 -32.94
C LYS A 715 -37.35 -5.18 -33.77
N ASP A 716 -37.16 -4.64 -34.97
CA ASP A 716 -36.04 -4.96 -35.85
C ASP A 716 -34.78 -4.21 -35.39
N PHE A 717 -33.82 -4.94 -34.82
CA PHE A 717 -32.55 -4.41 -34.34
C PHE A 717 -31.34 -5.03 -35.01
N ASP A 718 -31.51 -5.72 -36.14
CA ASP A 718 -30.42 -6.44 -36.81
C ASP A 718 -29.30 -5.48 -37.25
N VAL A 719 -29.67 -4.37 -37.90
CA VAL A 719 -28.71 -3.37 -38.36
C VAL A 719 -28.01 -2.72 -37.17
N LEU A 720 -28.76 -2.37 -36.11
CA LEU A 720 -28.23 -1.80 -34.87
C LEU A 720 -27.22 -2.76 -34.22
N GLY A 721 -27.55 -4.05 -34.13
CA GLY A 721 -26.68 -5.08 -33.57
C GLY A 721 -25.39 -5.25 -34.37
N ASN A 722 -25.44 -5.14 -35.70
CA ASN A 722 -24.26 -5.21 -36.55
C ASN A 722 -23.34 -3.99 -36.38
N ILE A 723 -23.89 -2.77 -36.41
CA ILE A 723 -23.08 -1.55 -36.31
C ILE A 723 -22.55 -1.31 -34.89
N SER A 724 -23.26 -1.76 -33.85
CA SER A 724 -22.83 -1.61 -32.45
C SER A 724 -21.48 -2.27 -32.19
N LYS A 725 -21.18 -3.38 -32.89
CA LYS A 725 -19.90 -4.09 -32.83
C LYS A 725 -18.72 -3.18 -33.20
N CYS A 726 -18.94 -2.23 -34.11
CA CYS A 726 -17.92 -1.29 -34.56
C CYS A 726 -17.53 -0.24 -33.52
N PHE A 727 -18.37 -0.04 -32.52
CA PHE A 727 -18.09 0.83 -31.39
C PHE A 727 -17.59 0.03 -30.18
N GLY A 728 -17.46 -1.29 -30.30
CA GLY A 728 -16.92 -2.16 -29.25
C GLY A 728 -17.93 -2.63 -28.22
N PHE A 729 -19.24 -2.50 -28.45
CA PHE A 729 -20.29 -3.10 -27.60
C PHE A 729 -21.21 -4.03 -28.38
N PHE A 730 -21.86 -4.95 -27.66
CA PHE A 730 -22.68 -6.01 -28.24
C PHE A 730 -24.11 -5.90 -27.75
N ILE A 731 -25.05 -6.07 -28.67
CA ILE A 731 -26.46 -6.23 -28.37
C ILE A 731 -26.77 -7.72 -28.53
N HIS A 732 -27.32 -8.33 -27.49
CA HIS A 732 -27.73 -9.73 -27.54
C HIS A 732 -29.00 -9.87 -28.38
N MET A 733 -29.03 -10.81 -29.34
CA MET A 733 -30.12 -10.93 -30.33
C MET A 733 -31.48 -11.26 -29.68
N ASP A 734 -31.47 -12.03 -28.59
CA ASP A 734 -32.70 -12.41 -27.87
C ASP A 734 -33.26 -11.32 -26.93
N TYR A 735 -32.58 -10.18 -26.78
CA TYR A 735 -32.99 -9.10 -25.86
C TYR A 735 -33.17 -7.77 -26.58
N LYS A 736 -34.17 -6.98 -26.16
CA LYS A 736 -34.33 -5.59 -26.63
C LYS A 736 -33.04 -4.81 -26.32
N PRO A 737 -32.47 -4.02 -27.26
CA PRO A 737 -31.38 -3.12 -26.96
C PRO A 737 -31.72 -2.19 -25.80
N LYS A 738 -30.73 -1.95 -24.95
CA LYS A 738 -30.89 -1.19 -23.72
C LYS A 738 -30.39 0.24 -23.87
N GLY A 739 -30.99 1.15 -23.08
CA GLY A 739 -30.59 2.56 -23.04
C GLY A 739 -31.12 3.36 -24.21
N LEU A 740 -32.27 2.94 -24.77
CA LEU A 740 -32.93 3.66 -25.85
C LEU A 740 -33.79 4.81 -25.31
N HIS A 741 -33.89 5.87 -26.12
CA HIS A 741 -34.79 7.00 -25.96
C HIS A 741 -35.58 7.17 -27.26
N ARG A 742 -36.85 6.70 -27.31
CA ARG A 742 -37.70 6.73 -28.51
C ARG A 742 -37.04 6.12 -29.75
N GLY A 743 -36.37 4.99 -29.57
CA GLY A 743 -35.64 4.27 -30.63
C GLY A 743 -34.29 4.90 -31.02
N LEU A 744 -33.82 5.94 -30.33
CA LEU A 744 -32.48 6.50 -30.47
C LEU A 744 -31.55 5.93 -29.40
N LEU A 745 -30.37 5.47 -29.82
CA LEU A 745 -29.27 5.11 -28.92
C LEU A 745 -28.21 6.21 -28.92
N ARG A 746 -27.81 6.66 -27.73
CA ARG A 746 -26.84 7.74 -27.53
C ARG A 746 -25.69 7.29 -26.64
N PHE A 747 -24.46 7.59 -27.05
CA PHE A 747 -23.25 7.29 -26.28
C PHE A 747 -22.07 8.15 -26.74
N THR A 748 -20.97 8.17 -26.00
CA THR A 748 -19.73 8.85 -26.39
C THR A 748 -18.71 7.87 -26.95
N HIS A 749 -17.95 8.21 -27.98
CA HIS A 749 -16.86 7.36 -28.49
C HIS A 749 -15.70 8.20 -29.02
N HIS A 750 -14.50 8.01 -28.46
CA HIS A 750 -13.27 8.74 -28.79
C HIS A 750 -13.44 10.28 -28.74
N GLY A 751 -14.12 10.78 -27.71
CA GLY A 751 -14.38 12.19 -27.47
C GLY A 751 -15.52 12.79 -28.29
N ASN A 752 -16.27 11.97 -29.03
CA ASN A 752 -17.39 12.38 -29.88
C ASN A 752 -18.72 11.89 -29.32
N LEU A 753 -19.80 12.59 -29.62
CA LEU A 753 -21.15 12.15 -29.28
C LEU A 753 -21.78 11.43 -30.47
N ILE A 754 -22.23 10.21 -30.26
CA ILE A 754 -22.76 9.33 -31.31
C ILE A 754 -24.26 9.08 -31.07
N PHE A 755 -25.02 9.14 -32.15
CA PHE A 755 -26.45 8.85 -32.20
C PHE A 755 -26.73 7.76 -33.24
N LEU A 756 -27.40 6.69 -32.85
CA LEU A 756 -27.90 5.66 -33.77
C LEU A 756 -29.43 5.73 -33.81
N ILE A 757 -30.00 5.95 -35.00
CA ILE A 757 -31.43 6.23 -35.19
C ILE A 757 -32.00 5.28 -36.25
N GLY A 758 -32.96 4.46 -35.84
CA GLY A 758 -33.67 3.56 -36.74
C GLY A 758 -34.88 4.21 -37.43
N SER A 759 -35.31 3.67 -38.57
CA SER A 759 -36.42 4.25 -39.36
C SER A 759 -37.80 4.20 -38.71
N GLN A 760 -37.95 3.48 -37.60
CA GLN A 760 -39.17 3.50 -36.78
C GLN A 760 -39.11 4.52 -35.63
N SER A 761 -38.00 5.26 -35.48
CA SER A 761 -37.87 6.35 -34.51
C SER A 761 -38.46 7.65 -35.06
N SER A 762 -39.11 8.44 -34.18
CA SER A 762 -39.57 9.79 -34.52
C SER A 762 -38.45 10.74 -34.95
N TYR A 763 -37.19 10.45 -34.59
CA TYR A 763 -36.05 11.28 -34.99
C TYR A 763 -35.54 10.97 -36.41
N TYR A 764 -36.04 9.92 -37.06
CA TYR A 764 -35.63 9.56 -38.41
C TYR A 764 -36.03 10.60 -39.46
N GLU A 765 -37.08 11.39 -39.19
CA GLU A 765 -37.52 12.51 -40.03
C GLU A 765 -36.44 13.59 -40.20
N LEU A 766 -35.46 13.65 -39.28
CA LEU A 766 -34.33 14.58 -39.35
C LEU A 766 -33.23 14.12 -40.34
N LYS A 767 -33.35 12.92 -40.92
CA LYS A 767 -32.39 12.40 -41.89
C LYS A 767 -32.36 13.30 -43.13
N PRO A 768 -31.18 13.78 -43.57
CA PRO A 768 -31.07 14.53 -44.81
C PRO A 768 -31.61 13.75 -46.01
N GLN A 769 -32.30 14.42 -46.93
CA GLN A 769 -32.91 13.78 -48.10
C GLN A 769 -31.88 13.04 -48.97
N ASN A 770 -30.66 13.58 -49.08
CA ASN A 770 -29.57 13.00 -49.87
C ASN A 770 -28.73 11.95 -49.12
N HIS A 771 -29.08 11.60 -47.88
CA HIS A 771 -28.34 10.61 -47.08
C HIS A 771 -29.01 9.24 -47.13
N GLU A 772 -28.27 8.22 -47.56
CA GLU A 772 -28.74 6.83 -47.54
C GLU A 772 -28.61 6.22 -46.14
N ALA A 773 -29.68 5.59 -45.67
CA ALA A 773 -29.65 4.85 -44.41
C ALA A 773 -29.06 3.46 -44.58
N LEU A 774 -28.43 2.97 -43.51
CA LEU A 774 -27.85 1.63 -43.49
C LEU A 774 -28.95 0.57 -43.52
N THR A 775 -28.80 -0.41 -44.41
CA THR A 775 -29.73 -1.54 -44.55
C THR A 775 -29.07 -2.85 -44.13
N LYS A 776 -29.87 -3.86 -43.78
CA LYS A 776 -29.37 -5.21 -43.48
C LYS A 776 -28.47 -5.77 -44.60
N LYS A 777 -28.84 -5.54 -45.86
CA LYS A 777 -28.03 -5.92 -47.04
C LYS A 777 -26.69 -5.19 -47.06
N SER A 778 -26.66 -3.88 -46.83
CA SER A 778 -25.42 -3.10 -46.79
C SER A 778 -24.47 -3.51 -45.68
N THR A 779 -24.99 -3.97 -44.53
CA THR A 779 -24.17 -4.42 -43.40
C THR A 779 -23.67 -5.86 -43.53
N LEU A 780 -24.36 -6.71 -44.31
CA LEU A 780 -23.97 -8.12 -44.52
C LEU A 780 -23.04 -8.30 -45.72
N LEU A 781 -23.22 -7.55 -46.82
CA LEU A 781 -22.36 -7.64 -48.02
C LEU A 781 -20.91 -7.25 -47.77
N VAL A 782 -20.65 -6.51 -46.70
CA VAL A 782 -19.32 -6.07 -46.31
C VAL A 782 -18.67 -7.08 -45.37
N ALA A 783 -19.44 -7.93 -44.70
CA ALA A 783 -18.93 -8.93 -43.75
C ALA A 783 -18.60 -10.30 -44.38
N GLY A 784 -18.89 -10.47 -45.67
CA GLY A 784 -18.66 -11.70 -46.45
C GLY A 784 -17.37 -11.70 -47.22
#